data_AF-A0AA96MJ76-F1
#
_entry.id   AF-A0AA96MJ76-F1
#
_cell.length_a   1.000
_cell.length_b   1.000
_cell.length_c   1.000
_cell.angle_alpha   90.00
_cell.angle_beta   90.00
_cell.angle_gamma   90.00
#
_symmetry.space_group_name_H-M   'P 1'
#
loop_
_entity.id
_entity.type
_entity.pdbx_description
1 polymer ?
#
loop_
_entity_poly.entity_id
_entity_poly.type
_entity_poly.pdbx_seq_one_letter_code
_entity_poly.pdbx_strand_id
1 'polypeptide(L)'
;MKRTHTINAAIAPKEIYPSTLRLSGSNPAGDEISFTNYYMELNGKPYFAICGEFHYSRYPESDWETEIRKMKLSGINVIATYIFWNHHEEIEDQFDWAGNRNLRRFVEQCHDNGLRVILRVGPFCHGEVRNGGLPDWLFGREFDVRSNDEGYLRYVRRLFAEIGREAAGLMFKDGGPVIGIQLENEFNAAAALWEQTAKQGDEYLSGGIGGEAGAEHMRLLKQYAVESGLVAPIYTSTGWGEAPFLADEVLPLYGGYAYTPWSISSPEQVQKPTPEYVFVNFHDDHAPGGEFNPPYTRTKYPFACCEMGGGMQTWYLSRFQVEPESVLAMTLMKLAGGCNFIGYYMFHGGTNPVGRTGYLNESTTPKLTYDFQAPIGEFGQIRESNHLLRPLHYFLRTFADRLAPLATVLPEGAEAITPENAHTLRYAVRTDGKSGFLFVNNYQDHVEMDPHEDVEFVLELGEEVLRFPQRSTLTVRQKASFLLPFNFGLDGLNLKYATAQPVTFATSAEAATYFFSMPEGVDGEFLIAAEAGVLEVAPAAGTVVQNGSGYNVLIPHDVSSMIVIKRDGARDVRIYAMSAQEAAALWELEQDGERRILFSAVPPVQTPEGIEFLSCGQNSFTFREYTGGTHTAAETAEWSTVQPEATIRRRQEGWFQAYDVQVPLKEIALVTRRIHDHKLVLELPEEALEDGEDVLLSIDYTGNVGYAFAAGQLFHDHFYNGLPWEIGLSRFREELRRGEIILETTPRRTGAVTLAADAAMAVEKVFEGEATAVFHSVTATPVYRIGLTK
;
A
#
# COMPACT_ATOMS: atom_id res chain seq x y z
N MET A 1 7.59 11.29 -36.53
CA MET A 1 7.20 12.72 -36.35
C MET A 1 6.71 12.79 -34.92
N LYS A 2 7.31 13.65 -34.08
CA LYS A 2 6.97 13.67 -32.65
C LYS A 2 5.47 13.86 -32.43
N ARG A 3 4.86 13.05 -31.57
CA ARG A 3 3.48 13.20 -31.11
C ARG A 3 3.47 14.20 -29.96
N THR A 4 3.06 15.42 -30.27
CA THR A 4 3.07 16.52 -29.31
C THR A 4 1.78 16.54 -28.48
N HIS A 5 1.95 16.57 -27.16
CA HIS A 5 0.89 16.67 -26.16
C HIS A 5 1.04 18.01 -25.42
N THR A 6 0.11 18.93 -25.64
CA THR A 6 0.16 20.29 -25.09
C THR A 6 -0.83 20.45 -23.95
N ILE A 7 -0.40 21.10 -22.86
CA ILE A 7 -1.27 21.50 -21.76
C ILE A 7 -1.00 22.95 -21.37
N ASN A 8 -2.09 23.73 -21.26
CA ASN A 8 -2.02 25.08 -20.75
C ASN A 8 -2.04 25.05 -19.21
N ALA A 9 -0.86 25.18 -18.62
CA ALA A 9 -0.63 25.15 -17.19
C ALA A 9 -0.43 26.57 -16.62
N ALA A 10 -0.79 27.62 -17.37
CA ALA A 10 -0.67 29.02 -16.98
C ALA A 10 -1.82 29.43 -16.03
N ILE A 11 -1.79 28.91 -14.81
CA ILE A 11 -2.81 29.17 -13.79
C ILE A 11 -2.27 30.08 -12.69
N ALA A 12 -3.18 30.67 -11.91
CA ALA A 12 -2.81 31.29 -10.64
C ALA A 12 -2.54 30.19 -9.59
N PRO A 13 -1.61 30.42 -8.63
CA PRO A 13 -1.46 29.55 -7.48
C PRO A 13 -2.76 29.39 -6.69
N LYS A 14 -2.95 28.23 -6.06
CA LYS A 14 -4.10 27.96 -5.18
C LYS A 14 -4.17 28.98 -4.04
N GLU A 15 -5.38 29.39 -3.70
CA GLU A 15 -5.65 30.09 -2.45
C GLU A 15 -5.74 29.06 -1.31
N ILE A 16 -4.75 29.10 -0.42
CA ILE A 16 -4.63 28.17 0.71
C ILE A 16 -4.94 28.94 2.00
N TYR A 17 -5.88 28.41 2.78
CA TYR A 17 -6.27 28.99 4.06
C TYR A 17 -6.57 27.89 5.09
N PRO A 18 -6.53 28.21 6.40
CA PRO A 18 -6.88 27.27 7.45
C PRO A 18 -8.28 26.68 7.22
N SER A 19 -8.42 25.36 7.33
CA SER A 19 -9.69 24.68 7.12
C SER A 19 -10.74 25.09 8.15
N THR A 20 -12.02 24.96 7.80
CA THR A 20 -13.12 25.05 8.78
C THR A 20 -13.27 23.78 9.64
N LEU A 21 -12.56 22.70 9.28
CA LEU A 21 -12.51 21.48 10.08
C LEU A 21 -12.07 21.82 11.50
N ARG A 22 -12.89 21.47 12.49
CA ARG A 22 -12.56 21.51 13.92
C ARG A 22 -11.75 20.26 14.32
N LEU A 23 -10.76 19.94 13.49
CA LEU A 23 -9.86 18.80 13.62
C LEU A 23 -8.44 19.34 13.79
N SER A 24 -8.01 19.43 15.04
CA SER A 24 -6.67 19.84 15.42
C SER A 24 -6.33 19.29 16.79
N GLY A 25 -5.06 19.24 17.11
CA GLY A 25 -4.61 18.87 18.44
C GLY A 25 -3.11 18.97 18.58
N SER A 26 -2.67 19.10 19.83
CA SER A 26 -1.26 19.12 20.19
C SER A 26 -0.91 18.02 21.17
N ASN A 27 0.37 17.66 21.23
CA ASN A 27 0.91 16.70 22.19
C ASN A 27 1.79 17.40 23.26
N PRO A 28 2.18 16.70 24.33
CA PRO A 28 3.07 17.25 25.37
C PRO A 28 4.48 17.64 24.88
N ALA A 29 4.92 17.10 23.72
CA ALA A 29 6.19 17.47 23.09
C ALA A 29 6.10 18.79 22.30
N GLY A 30 4.90 19.35 22.13
CA GLY A 30 4.64 20.59 21.40
C GLY A 30 4.38 20.39 19.91
N ASP A 31 4.25 19.16 19.43
CA ASP A 31 3.80 18.91 18.06
C ASP A 31 2.32 19.27 17.92
N GLU A 32 1.94 19.81 16.77
CA GLU A 32 0.60 20.24 16.42
C GLU A 32 0.18 19.66 15.07
N ILE A 33 -1.04 19.10 15.02
CA ILE A 33 -1.72 18.69 13.80
C ILE A 33 -2.84 19.68 13.51
N SER A 34 -2.87 20.18 12.27
CA SER A 34 -3.91 21.06 11.74
C SER A 34 -4.21 20.74 10.27
N PHE A 35 -5.16 21.45 9.67
CA PHE A 35 -5.50 21.31 8.25
C PHE A 35 -5.66 22.67 7.59
N THR A 36 -5.18 22.75 6.35
CA THR A 36 -5.65 23.74 5.38
C THR A 36 -6.87 23.19 4.65
N ASN A 37 -7.46 23.98 3.77
CA ASN A 37 -8.48 23.52 2.86
C ASN A 37 -8.00 22.46 1.83
N TYR A 38 -6.69 22.17 1.73
CA TYR A 38 -6.15 21.21 0.76
C TYR A 38 -5.25 20.10 1.32
N TYR A 39 -4.67 20.25 2.51
CA TYR A 39 -3.77 19.25 3.08
C TYR A 39 -3.70 19.31 4.60
N MET A 40 -3.22 18.21 5.18
CA MET A 40 -2.83 18.13 6.59
C MET A 40 -1.52 18.87 6.82
N GLU A 41 -1.38 19.47 8.00
CA GLU A 41 -0.15 20.09 8.46
C GLU A 41 0.35 19.40 9.73
N LEU A 42 1.68 19.33 9.86
CA LEU A 42 2.37 18.99 11.09
C LEU A 42 3.31 20.15 11.42
N ASN A 43 3.12 20.78 12.57
CA ASN A 43 3.91 21.93 13.03
C ASN A 43 3.93 23.08 12.00
N GLY A 44 2.77 23.37 11.39
CA GLY A 44 2.60 24.43 10.39
C GLY A 44 3.27 24.18 9.04
N LYS A 45 3.68 22.93 8.76
CA LYS A 45 4.24 22.52 7.46
C LYS A 45 3.35 21.45 6.81
N PRO A 46 3.22 21.43 5.47
CA PRO A 46 2.50 20.36 4.78
C PRO A 46 3.01 18.98 5.19
N TYR A 47 2.11 18.12 5.64
CA TYR A 47 2.39 16.74 6.03
C TYR A 47 1.62 15.81 5.09
N PHE A 48 2.36 15.02 4.31
CA PHE A 48 1.77 14.03 3.42
C PHE A 48 1.53 12.73 4.19
N ALA A 49 0.28 12.44 4.53
CA ALA A 49 -0.09 11.18 5.15
C ALA A 49 -0.09 10.05 4.11
N ILE A 50 0.70 9.02 4.38
CA ILE A 50 0.79 7.78 3.61
C ILE A 50 0.37 6.66 4.55
N CYS A 51 -0.91 6.31 4.44
CA CYS A 51 -1.59 5.39 5.33
C CYS A 51 -1.56 3.97 4.74
N GLY A 52 -1.15 2.99 5.54
CA GLY A 52 -1.24 1.57 5.19
C GLY A 52 -2.13 0.84 6.18
N GLU A 53 -3.14 0.12 5.70
CA GLU A 53 -3.98 -0.71 6.55
C GLU A 53 -3.24 -2.01 6.92
N PHE A 54 -3.23 -2.34 8.21
CA PHE A 54 -2.73 -3.60 8.76
C PHE A 54 -3.57 -4.05 9.96
N HIS A 55 -4.24 -5.20 9.86
CA HIS A 55 -5.09 -5.71 10.92
C HIS A 55 -4.31 -6.60 11.88
N TYR A 56 -3.88 -6.04 13.01
CA TYR A 56 -3.08 -6.76 14.02
C TYR A 56 -3.73 -8.10 14.46
N SER A 57 -5.06 -8.15 14.55
CA SER A 57 -5.80 -9.38 14.93
C SER A 57 -5.76 -10.52 13.91
N ARG A 58 -5.28 -10.26 12.68
CA ARG A 58 -5.02 -11.25 11.64
C ARG A 58 -3.55 -11.69 11.58
N TYR A 59 -2.72 -11.28 12.55
CA TYR A 59 -1.28 -11.53 12.49
C TYR A 59 -0.69 -11.92 13.85
N PRO A 60 0.32 -12.80 13.90
CA PRO A 60 0.99 -13.16 15.15
C PRO A 60 1.60 -11.96 15.90
N GLU A 61 1.31 -11.84 17.19
CA GLU A 61 1.88 -10.79 18.07
C GLU A 61 3.41 -10.76 18.03
N SER A 62 4.05 -11.93 17.93
CA SER A 62 5.51 -12.06 17.89
C SER A 62 6.17 -11.40 16.68
N ASP A 63 5.41 -11.23 15.59
CA ASP A 63 5.95 -10.78 14.31
C ASP A 63 5.52 -9.34 13.97
N TRP A 64 4.58 -8.73 14.71
CA TRP A 64 4.07 -7.38 14.45
C TRP A 64 5.18 -6.35 14.28
N GLU A 65 6.17 -6.34 15.18
CA GLU A 65 7.24 -5.35 15.13
C GLU A 65 8.05 -5.43 13.83
N THR A 66 8.32 -6.65 13.35
CA THR A 66 9.01 -6.87 12.06
C THR A 66 8.21 -6.27 10.90
N GLU A 67 6.89 -6.49 10.88
CA GLU A 67 6.03 -6.00 9.80
C GLU A 67 5.78 -4.49 9.88
N ILE A 68 5.62 -3.94 11.09
CA ILE A 68 5.55 -2.49 11.34
C ILE A 68 6.81 -1.81 10.78
N ARG A 69 7.99 -2.40 11.01
CA ARG A 69 9.27 -1.89 10.47
C ARG A 69 9.32 -2.00 8.95
N LYS A 70 8.83 -3.09 8.35
CA LYS A 70 8.71 -3.21 6.88
C LYS A 70 7.76 -2.16 6.31
N MET A 71 6.63 -1.90 6.93
CA MET A 71 5.70 -0.84 6.52
C MET A 71 6.38 0.53 6.57
N LYS A 72 7.08 0.85 7.67
CA LYS A 72 7.87 2.09 7.80
C LYS A 72 8.91 2.24 6.68
N LEU A 73 9.68 1.18 6.43
CA LEU A 73 10.68 1.15 5.36
C LEU A 73 10.05 1.13 3.96
N SER A 74 8.78 0.78 3.83
CA SER A 74 8.04 0.93 2.59
C SER A 74 7.56 2.38 2.37
N GLY A 75 7.85 3.28 3.31
CA GLY A 75 7.48 4.70 3.26
C GLY A 75 6.16 5.03 3.95
N ILE A 76 5.45 4.05 4.51
CA ILE A 76 4.24 4.28 5.32
C ILE A 76 4.62 5.11 6.55
N ASN A 77 3.82 6.13 6.87
CA ASN A 77 4.01 6.99 8.05
C ASN A 77 2.77 7.07 8.96
N VAL A 78 1.66 6.46 8.53
CA VAL A 78 0.44 6.24 9.33
C VAL A 78 -0.01 4.79 9.15
N ILE A 79 -0.24 4.06 10.22
CA ILE A 79 -0.91 2.74 10.18
C ILE A 79 -2.38 2.95 10.51
N ALA A 80 -3.27 2.41 9.68
CA ALA A 80 -4.68 2.23 10.02
C ALA A 80 -4.92 0.77 10.42
N THR A 81 -5.78 0.57 11.42
CA THR A 81 -6.23 -0.78 11.79
C THR A 81 -7.68 -0.77 12.23
N TYR A 82 -8.45 -1.73 11.71
CA TYR A 82 -9.71 -2.12 12.32
C TYR A 82 -9.54 -2.78 13.69
N ILE A 83 -10.55 -2.58 14.52
CA ILE A 83 -10.80 -3.31 15.76
C ILE A 83 -12.10 -4.08 15.57
N PHE A 84 -12.01 -5.35 15.15
CA PHE A 84 -13.19 -6.17 14.88
C PHE A 84 -13.86 -6.62 16.18
N TRP A 85 -15.09 -6.19 16.42
CA TRP A 85 -15.79 -6.49 17.67
C TRP A 85 -15.94 -8.00 17.90
N ASN A 86 -16.28 -8.79 16.88
CA ASN A 86 -16.39 -10.25 16.97
C ASN A 86 -15.04 -10.96 17.25
N HIS A 87 -13.90 -10.34 16.97
CA HIS A 87 -12.60 -10.88 17.37
C HIS A 87 -12.37 -10.69 18.87
N HIS A 88 -12.83 -9.57 19.44
CA HIS A 88 -12.61 -9.26 20.86
C HIS A 88 -13.72 -9.76 21.78
N GLU A 89 -14.97 -9.82 21.33
CA GLU A 89 -16.13 -10.24 22.13
C GLU A 89 -16.98 -11.27 21.37
N GLU A 90 -16.35 -12.37 20.94
CA GLU A 90 -17.04 -13.47 20.24
C GLU A 90 -18.17 -14.08 21.08
N ILE A 91 -17.98 -14.13 22.40
CA ILE A 91 -18.98 -14.55 23.39
C ILE A 91 -19.33 -13.32 24.24
N GLU A 92 -20.63 -13.06 24.41
CA GLU A 92 -21.13 -11.92 25.20
C GLU A 92 -20.47 -11.84 26.59
N ASP A 93 -20.04 -10.63 26.97
CA ASP A 93 -19.36 -10.29 28.23
C ASP A 93 -17.97 -10.94 28.43
N GLN A 94 -17.38 -11.51 27.37
CA GLN A 94 -16.03 -12.10 27.41
C GLN A 94 -15.09 -11.40 26.44
N PHE A 95 -14.64 -10.20 26.80
CA PHE A 95 -13.60 -9.48 26.05
C PHE A 95 -12.24 -10.18 26.15
N ASP A 96 -11.57 -10.31 25.01
CA ASP A 96 -10.23 -10.87 24.88
C ASP A 96 -9.30 -9.88 24.16
N TRP A 97 -8.30 -9.43 24.91
CA TRP A 97 -7.25 -8.50 24.49
C TRP A 97 -5.84 -9.11 24.61
N ALA A 98 -5.74 -10.45 24.68
CA ALA A 98 -4.47 -11.14 24.78
C ALA A 98 -3.96 -11.65 23.41
N GLY A 99 -2.66 -11.94 23.32
CA GLY A 99 -2.06 -12.50 22.11
C GLY A 99 -2.25 -11.57 20.91
N ASN A 100 -2.64 -12.15 19.78
CA ASN A 100 -2.93 -11.42 18.54
C ASN A 100 -4.07 -10.38 18.68
N ARG A 101 -4.81 -10.37 19.80
CA ARG A 101 -5.88 -9.39 20.06
C ARG A 101 -5.43 -8.23 20.95
N ASN A 102 -4.15 -8.12 21.26
CA ASN A 102 -3.60 -7.08 22.13
C ASN A 102 -3.42 -5.72 21.41
N LEU A 103 -4.48 -4.91 21.42
CA LEU A 103 -4.48 -3.56 20.84
C LEU A 103 -3.39 -2.66 21.44
N ARG A 104 -3.27 -2.64 22.77
CA ARG A 104 -2.31 -1.78 23.47
C ARG A 104 -0.89 -2.05 22.98
N ARG A 105 -0.48 -3.32 23.00
CA ARG A 105 0.87 -3.72 22.60
C ARG A 105 1.17 -3.38 21.15
N PHE A 106 0.22 -3.61 20.24
CA PHE A 106 0.37 -3.25 18.83
C PHE A 106 0.58 -1.74 18.64
N VAL A 107 -0.21 -0.91 19.32
CA VAL A 107 -0.09 0.55 19.23
C VAL A 107 1.20 1.06 19.89
N GLU A 108 1.64 0.47 20.99
CA GLU A 108 2.95 0.73 21.61
C GLU A 108 4.10 0.40 20.63
N GLN A 109 4.03 -0.73 19.92
CA GLN A 109 5.03 -1.07 18.90
C GLN A 109 5.02 -0.09 17.72
N CYS A 110 3.86 0.40 17.30
CA CYS A 110 3.79 1.47 16.30
C CYS A 110 4.50 2.74 16.79
N HIS A 111 4.25 3.13 18.04
CA HIS A 111 4.90 4.28 18.69
C HIS A 111 6.41 4.13 18.76
N ASP A 112 6.90 2.99 19.23
CA ASP A 112 8.33 2.71 19.40
C ASP A 112 9.07 2.72 18.05
N ASN A 113 8.37 2.43 16.96
CA ASN A 113 8.89 2.51 15.59
C ASN A 113 8.65 3.88 14.93
N GLY A 114 8.07 4.86 15.62
CA GLY A 114 7.85 6.23 15.14
C GLY A 114 6.74 6.36 14.09
N LEU A 115 5.78 5.43 14.07
CA LEU A 115 4.60 5.50 13.21
C LEU A 115 3.41 6.11 13.96
N ARG A 116 2.62 6.90 13.23
CA ARG A 116 1.32 7.39 13.72
C ARG A 116 0.24 6.34 13.47
N VAL A 117 -0.83 6.37 14.26
CA VAL A 117 -1.91 5.38 14.18
C VAL A 117 -3.27 6.05 14.00
N ILE A 118 -4.11 5.48 13.12
CA ILE A 118 -5.54 5.72 13.06
C ILE A 118 -6.26 4.45 13.53
N LEU A 119 -7.00 4.56 14.63
CA LEU A 119 -7.83 3.45 15.12
C LEU A 119 -9.19 3.49 14.42
N ARG A 120 -9.55 2.44 13.69
CA ARG A 120 -10.88 2.28 13.08
C ARG A 120 -11.74 1.45 14.03
N VAL A 121 -12.48 2.13 14.89
CA VAL A 121 -13.05 1.56 16.12
C VAL A 121 -14.39 0.84 15.91
N GLY A 122 -14.92 0.84 14.69
CA GLY A 122 -16.22 0.25 14.36
C GLY A 122 -17.40 1.11 14.84
N PRO A 123 -18.54 0.52 15.26
CA PRO A 123 -18.69 -0.90 15.65
C PRO A 123 -18.74 -1.89 14.48
N PHE A 124 -19.17 -1.43 13.31
CA PHE A 124 -19.11 -2.18 12.06
C PHE A 124 -17.82 -1.80 11.31
N CYS A 125 -17.10 -2.79 10.81
CA CYS A 125 -15.83 -2.62 10.10
C CYS A 125 -15.87 -3.19 8.67
N HIS A 126 -16.81 -4.09 8.38
CA HIS A 126 -16.76 -4.95 7.19
C HIS A 126 -15.50 -5.82 7.17
N GLY A 127 -14.50 -5.44 6.37
CA GLY A 127 -13.17 -6.04 6.27
C GLY A 127 -13.13 -7.53 5.88
N GLU A 128 -14.15 -7.99 5.15
CA GLU A 128 -14.40 -9.40 4.82
C GLU A 128 -14.37 -10.31 6.07
N VAL A 129 -14.78 -9.77 7.21
CA VAL A 129 -14.95 -10.49 8.48
C VAL A 129 -16.43 -10.89 8.61
N ARG A 130 -16.66 -12.03 9.26
CA ARG A 130 -18.01 -12.55 9.59
C ARG A 130 -18.90 -11.42 10.14
N ASN A 131 -20.06 -11.22 9.52
CA ASN A 131 -21.04 -10.18 9.89
C ASN A 131 -20.44 -8.75 9.93
N GLY A 132 -19.40 -8.49 9.15
CA GLY A 132 -18.67 -7.22 9.10
C GLY A 132 -18.03 -6.80 10.42
N GLY A 133 -17.66 -7.78 11.25
CA GLY A 133 -17.06 -7.56 12.56
C GLY A 133 -18.06 -7.51 13.72
N LEU A 134 -19.38 -7.60 13.47
CA LEU A 134 -20.39 -7.63 14.54
C LEU A 134 -20.51 -9.04 15.15
N PRO A 135 -20.51 -9.20 16.50
CA PRO A 135 -20.71 -10.50 17.12
C PRO A 135 -22.07 -11.13 16.85
N ASP A 136 -22.10 -12.46 16.69
CA ASP A 136 -23.31 -13.21 16.36
C ASP A 136 -24.43 -13.06 17.41
N TRP A 137 -24.09 -12.85 18.68
CA TRP A 137 -25.04 -12.73 19.79
C TRP A 137 -25.81 -11.40 19.84
N LEU A 138 -25.44 -10.43 19.00
CA LEU A 138 -26.24 -9.21 18.78
C LEU A 138 -27.50 -9.51 17.98
N PHE A 139 -27.48 -10.54 17.14
CA PHE A 139 -28.63 -10.91 16.32
C PHE A 139 -29.66 -11.67 17.15
N GLY A 140 -30.95 -11.50 16.84
CA GLY A 140 -32.07 -12.09 17.59
C GLY A 140 -32.45 -11.33 18.86
N ARG A 141 -31.94 -10.10 19.05
CA ARG A 141 -32.32 -9.18 20.12
C ARG A 141 -33.48 -8.28 19.68
N GLU A 142 -34.09 -7.57 20.64
CA GLU A 142 -35.20 -6.63 20.39
C GLU A 142 -34.72 -5.27 19.85
N PHE A 143 -33.69 -5.25 18.99
CA PHE A 143 -33.14 -4.05 18.34
C PHE A 143 -32.52 -4.38 16.99
N ASP A 144 -32.39 -3.37 16.14
CA ASP A 144 -31.63 -3.45 14.89
C ASP A 144 -30.18 -3.01 15.10
N VAL A 145 -29.22 -3.74 14.54
CA VAL A 145 -27.81 -3.32 14.52
C VAL A 145 -27.61 -2.14 13.56
N ARG A 146 -26.54 -1.36 13.78
CA ARG A 146 -26.22 -0.16 12.97
C ARG A 146 -27.39 0.85 12.94
N SER A 147 -28.04 1.03 14.09
CA SER A 147 -29.20 1.91 14.28
C SER A 147 -29.03 2.83 15.50
N ASN A 148 -30.02 3.70 15.74
CA ASN A 148 -30.09 4.52 16.96
C ASN A 148 -30.92 3.86 18.08
N ASP A 149 -31.19 2.55 18.00
CA ASP A 149 -31.86 1.85 19.09
C ASP A 149 -30.97 1.83 20.36
N GLU A 150 -31.52 2.26 21.49
CA GLU A 150 -30.79 2.33 22.76
C GLU A 150 -30.25 0.97 23.22
N GLY A 151 -30.92 -0.13 22.87
CA GLY A 151 -30.45 -1.49 23.14
C GLY A 151 -29.14 -1.80 22.41
N TYR A 152 -29.05 -1.44 21.13
CA TYR A 152 -27.81 -1.55 20.35
C TYR A 152 -26.74 -0.58 20.86
N LEU A 153 -27.09 0.70 21.01
CA LEU A 153 -26.15 1.75 21.43
C LEU A 153 -25.57 1.49 22.83
N ARG A 154 -26.29 0.81 23.73
CA ARG A 154 -25.76 0.35 25.02
C ARG A 154 -24.54 -0.56 24.83
N TYR A 155 -24.60 -1.51 23.90
CA TYR A 155 -23.47 -2.41 23.63
C TYR A 155 -22.33 -1.70 22.89
N VAL A 156 -22.65 -0.76 22.01
CA VAL A 156 -21.65 0.10 21.36
C VAL A 156 -20.87 0.93 22.40
N ARG A 157 -21.56 1.53 23.38
CA ARG A 157 -20.90 2.23 24.50
C ARG A 157 -19.97 1.30 25.28
N ARG A 158 -20.38 0.04 25.52
CA ARG A 158 -19.52 -0.97 26.16
C ARG A 158 -18.27 -1.25 25.33
N LEU A 159 -18.42 -1.51 24.03
CA LEU A 159 -17.29 -1.71 23.11
C LEU A 159 -16.31 -0.53 23.16
N PHE A 160 -16.81 0.70 23.04
CA PHE A 160 -15.95 1.89 23.03
C PHE A 160 -15.27 2.12 24.38
N ALA A 161 -15.92 1.82 25.50
CA ALA A 161 -15.30 1.87 26.82
C ALA A 161 -14.15 0.87 26.96
N GLU A 162 -14.31 -0.35 26.41
CA GLU A 162 -13.27 -1.37 26.39
C GLU A 162 -12.07 -0.93 25.53
N ILE A 163 -12.33 -0.45 24.30
CA ILE A 163 -11.30 0.09 23.40
C ILE A 163 -10.58 1.29 24.05
N GLY A 164 -11.34 2.20 24.68
CA GLY A 164 -10.83 3.37 25.38
C GLY A 164 -9.88 3.00 26.52
N ARG A 165 -10.17 1.93 27.27
CA ARG A 165 -9.27 1.41 28.30
C ARG A 165 -7.98 0.86 27.69
N GLU A 166 -8.07 0.08 26.62
CA GLU A 166 -6.88 -0.46 25.95
C GLU A 166 -6.03 0.63 25.31
N ALA A 167 -6.65 1.71 24.82
CA ALA A 167 -5.97 2.83 24.19
C ALA A 167 -5.57 3.95 25.16
N ALA A 168 -5.86 3.82 26.46
CA ALA A 168 -5.58 4.85 27.47
C ALA A 168 -4.07 5.19 27.52
N GLY A 169 -3.75 6.48 27.45
CA GLY A 169 -2.37 6.98 27.42
C GLY A 169 -1.67 6.88 26.06
N LEU A 170 -2.34 6.33 25.03
CA LEU A 170 -1.79 6.17 23.68
C LEU A 170 -2.32 7.22 22.69
N MET A 171 -3.21 8.12 23.13
CA MET A 171 -3.71 9.23 22.31
C MET A 171 -2.62 10.28 22.09
N PHE A 172 -2.68 10.99 20.96
CA PHE A 172 -1.74 12.07 20.65
C PHE A 172 -1.67 13.14 21.75
N LYS A 173 -2.81 13.51 22.35
CA LYS A 173 -2.86 14.46 23.48
C LYS A 173 -2.07 13.99 24.71
N ASP A 174 -1.85 12.69 24.84
CA ASP A 174 -1.13 12.05 25.95
C ASP A 174 0.35 11.78 25.60
N GLY A 175 0.78 12.11 24.38
CA GLY A 175 2.12 11.81 23.85
C GLY A 175 2.22 10.49 23.09
N GLY A 176 1.11 9.79 22.88
CA GLY A 176 1.08 8.53 22.11
C GLY A 176 0.91 8.73 20.60
N PRO A 177 0.91 7.62 19.82
CA PRO A 177 0.93 7.68 18.35
C PRO A 177 -0.47 7.85 17.72
N VAL A 178 -1.55 7.71 18.48
CA VAL A 178 -2.92 7.71 17.92
C VAL A 178 -3.34 9.14 17.57
N ILE A 179 -3.28 9.45 16.28
CA ILE A 179 -3.61 10.77 15.72
C ILE A 179 -5.06 10.84 15.20
N GLY A 180 -5.71 9.70 15.01
CA GLY A 180 -7.03 9.65 14.42
C GLY A 180 -7.91 8.52 14.94
N ILE A 181 -9.21 8.79 15.00
CA ILE A 181 -10.26 7.80 15.28
C ILE A 181 -11.23 7.79 14.09
N GLN A 182 -11.36 6.64 13.42
CA GLN A 182 -12.44 6.46 12.45
C GLN A 182 -13.67 5.89 13.13
N LEU A 183 -14.80 6.55 12.92
CA LEU A 183 -16.11 6.15 13.41
C LEU A 183 -16.87 5.42 12.31
N GLU A 184 -17.47 4.28 12.65
CA GLU A 184 -18.20 3.44 11.69
C GLU A 184 -17.35 3.02 10.48
N ASN A 185 -17.96 2.33 9.52
CA ASN A 185 -17.39 2.02 8.23
C ASN A 185 -18.46 1.90 7.15
N GLU A 186 -18.37 2.74 6.12
CA GLU A 186 -19.27 2.75 4.95
C GLU A 186 -20.75 2.82 5.34
N PHE A 187 -21.04 3.59 6.39
CA PHE A 187 -22.39 3.73 6.93
C PHE A 187 -23.37 4.22 5.88
N ASN A 188 -24.48 3.51 5.71
CA ASN A 188 -25.51 3.74 4.69
C ASN A 188 -25.00 3.62 3.24
N ALA A 189 -23.78 3.13 3.00
CA ALA A 189 -23.21 2.91 1.68
C ALA A 189 -22.94 1.43 1.40
N ALA A 190 -22.52 0.66 2.41
CA ALA A 190 -22.25 -0.77 2.29
C ALA A 190 -22.79 -1.56 3.48
N ALA A 191 -22.96 -2.87 3.27
CA ALA A 191 -23.34 -3.85 4.26
C ALA A 191 -22.48 -5.11 4.10
N ALA A 192 -22.41 -5.93 5.14
CA ALA A 192 -21.81 -7.27 5.06
C ALA A 192 -22.90 -8.33 4.85
N LEU A 193 -22.48 -9.51 4.38
CA LEU A 193 -23.37 -10.66 4.32
C LEU A 193 -23.86 -11.04 5.72
N TRP A 194 -25.13 -11.47 5.80
CA TRP A 194 -25.65 -12.06 7.02
C TRP A 194 -25.27 -13.53 7.10
N GLU A 195 -24.30 -13.82 7.95
CA GLU A 195 -23.62 -15.12 8.02
C GLU A 195 -24.43 -16.22 8.73
N GLN A 196 -25.73 -15.96 8.99
CA GLN A 196 -26.72 -16.96 9.38
C GLN A 196 -27.53 -17.50 8.18
N THR A 197 -27.29 -16.99 6.97
CA THR A 197 -28.06 -17.36 5.77
C THR A 197 -27.85 -18.82 5.36
N ALA A 198 -28.90 -19.43 4.80
CA ALA A 198 -28.87 -20.81 4.29
C ALA A 198 -28.21 -20.91 2.89
N LYS A 199 -28.23 -19.82 2.12
CA LYS A 199 -27.58 -19.73 0.81
C LYS A 199 -26.59 -18.58 0.80
N GLN A 200 -25.33 -18.92 0.64
CA GLN A 200 -24.23 -17.98 0.57
C GLN A 200 -24.50 -16.86 -0.43
N GLY A 201 -24.35 -15.61 0.00
CA GLY A 201 -24.35 -14.43 -0.88
C GLY A 201 -25.71 -13.76 -1.14
N ASP A 202 -26.81 -14.24 -0.55
CA ASP A 202 -28.16 -13.76 -0.90
C ASP A 202 -28.78 -12.79 0.12
N GLU A 203 -28.30 -12.76 1.36
CA GLU A 203 -28.87 -11.96 2.45
C GLU A 203 -27.80 -11.08 3.10
N TYR A 204 -28.12 -9.80 3.30
CA TYR A 204 -27.20 -8.79 3.82
C TYR A 204 -27.73 -8.20 5.11
N LEU A 205 -26.80 -7.77 5.97
CA LEU A 205 -27.10 -6.95 7.13
C LEU A 205 -27.61 -5.56 6.70
N SER A 206 -28.15 -4.79 7.65
CA SER A 206 -28.47 -3.39 7.40
C SER A 206 -27.22 -2.62 6.96
N GLY A 207 -27.35 -1.83 5.90
CA GLY A 207 -26.34 -0.85 5.49
C GLY A 207 -26.20 0.31 6.48
N GLY A 208 -27.18 0.50 7.38
CA GLY A 208 -27.28 1.64 8.27
C GLY A 208 -28.52 2.47 8.02
N ILE A 209 -28.55 3.69 8.56
CA ILE A 209 -29.64 4.66 8.38
C ILE A 209 -29.08 5.96 7.79
N GLY A 210 -29.77 6.51 6.79
CA GLY A 210 -29.39 7.76 6.13
C GLY A 210 -29.96 9.03 6.77
N GLY A 211 -29.68 10.18 6.14
CA GLY A 211 -30.24 11.48 6.52
C GLY A 211 -29.86 11.95 7.92
N GLU A 212 -30.72 12.77 8.54
CA GLU A 212 -30.47 13.34 9.87
C GLU A 212 -30.33 12.26 10.95
N ALA A 213 -31.07 11.16 10.85
CA ALA A 213 -30.96 10.05 11.80
C ALA A 213 -29.58 9.37 11.71
N GLY A 214 -29.03 9.25 10.51
CA GLY A 214 -27.67 8.77 10.30
C GLY A 214 -26.60 9.75 10.80
N ALA A 215 -26.81 11.05 10.60
CA ALA A 215 -25.92 12.07 11.17
C ALA A 215 -25.95 12.04 12.71
N GLU A 216 -27.13 11.85 13.31
CA GLU A 216 -27.26 11.66 14.75
C GLU A 216 -26.54 10.40 15.23
N HIS A 217 -26.63 9.29 14.48
CA HIS A 217 -25.88 8.07 14.78
C HIS A 217 -24.38 8.35 14.89
N MET A 218 -23.80 8.98 13.87
CA MET A 218 -22.38 9.33 13.85
C MET A 218 -22.00 10.27 15.00
N ARG A 219 -22.89 11.21 15.36
CA ARG A 219 -22.67 12.16 16.45
C ARG A 219 -22.67 11.45 17.82
N LEU A 220 -23.57 10.48 18.02
CA LEU A 220 -23.58 9.62 19.20
C LEU A 220 -22.32 8.75 19.28
N LEU A 221 -21.89 8.13 18.17
CA LEU A 221 -20.64 7.36 18.15
C LEU A 221 -19.44 8.23 18.54
N LYS A 222 -19.33 9.45 17.98
CA LYS A 222 -18.28 10.39 18.35
C LYS A 222 -18.34 10.75 19.83
N GLN A 223 -19.53 11.03 20.36
CA GLN A 223 -19.73 11.30 21.79
C GLN A 223 -19.24 10.14 22.65
N TYR A 224 -19.62 8.90 22.33
CA TYR A 224 -19.20 7.72 23.10
C TYR A 224 -17.70 7.47 23.01
N ALA A 225 -17.07 7.73 21.86
CA ALA A 225 -15.64 7.63 21.71
C ALA A 225 -14.93 8.63 22.64
N VAL A 226 -15.37 9.89 22.64
CA VAL A 226 -14.84 10.96 23.52
C VAL A 226 -15.05 10.62 25.00
N GLU A 227 -16.26 10.18 25.39
CA GLU A 227 -16.57 9.77 26.76
C GLU A 227 -15.69 8.59 27.23
N SER A 228 -15.27 7.74 26.30
CA SER A 228 -14.38 6.60 26.55
C SER A 228 -12.88 6.98 26.54
N GLY A 229 -12.55 8.25 26.35
CA GLY A 229 -11.16 8.74 26.33
C GLY A 229 -10.46 8.64 24.97
N LEU A 230 -11.16 8.24 23.90
CA LEU A 230 -10.65 8.18 22.53
C LEU A 230 -10.66 9.57 21.90
N VAL A 231 -9.84 10.47 22.44
CA VAL A 231 -9.73 11.86 22.00
C VAL A 231 -8.48 12.06 21.15
N ALA A 232 -8.67 12.19 19.83
CA ALA A 232 -7.60 12.39 18.86
C ALA A 232 -7.77 13.72 18.08
N PRO A 233 -6.70 14.25 17.47
CA PRO A 233 -6.74 15.43 16.60
C PRO A 233 -7.68 15.28 15.40
N ILE A 234 -7.80 14.06 14.87
CA ILE A 234 -8.57 13.77 13.66
C ILE A 234 -9.69 12.77 14.00
N TYR A 235 -10.89 13.04 13.52
CA TYR A 235 -11.94 12.04 13.41
C TYR A 235 -12.27 11.85 11.95
N THR A 236 -12.48 10.61 11.54
CA THR A 236 -12.71 10.27 10.13
C THR A 236 -13.95 9.39 9.98
N SER A 237 -14.50 9.38 8.77
CA SER A 237 -15.51 8.43 8.33
C SER A 237 -15.37 8.27 6.82
N THR A 238 -15.80 7.14 6.26
CA THR A 238 -15.85 6.96 4.81
C THR A 238 -16.92 7.87 4.19
N GLY A 239 -16.63 8.50 3.06
CA GLY A 239 -17.48 9.50 2.39
C GLY A 239 -18.29 8.98 1.20
N TRP A 240 -18.49 7.67 1.09
CA TRP A 240 -19.10 7.02 -0.08
C TRP A 240 -20.61 7.21 -0.16
N GLY A 241 -21.12 7.35 -1.39
CA GLY A 241 -22.55 7.25 -1.68
C GLY A 241 -23.42 8.13 -0.79
N GLU A 242 -24.35 7.50 -0.06
CA GLU A 242 -25.28 8.19 0.86
C GLU A 242 -24.79 8.20 2.32
N ALA A 243 -23.48 8.08 2.54
CA ALA A 243 -22.92 8.10 3.89
C ALA A 243 -23.22 9.42 4.62
N PRO A 244 -23.68 9.38 5.89
CA PRO A 244 -23.97 10.59 6.64
C PRO A 244 -22.73 11.44 6.86
N PHE A 245 -22.90 12.74 6.67
CA PHE A 245 -21.82 13.72 6.73
C PHE A 245 -21.91 14.58 8.00
N LEU A 246 -20.88 14.51 8.85
CA LEU A 246 -20.74 15.40 10.02
C LEU A 246 -19.88 16.62 9.70
N ALA A 247 -20.52 17.70 9.26
CA ALA A 247 -19.86 18.92 8.83
C ALA A 247 -18.88 19.49 9.87
N ASP A 248 -17.65 19.76 9.42
CA ASP A 248 -16.53 20.33 10.18
C ASP A 248 -16.07 19.48 11.39
N GLU A 249 -16.64 18.30 11.60
CA GLU A 249 -16.40 17.47 12.79
C GLU A 249 -15.71 16.15 12.50
N VAL A 250 -15.77 15.69 11.25
CA VAL A 250 -15.06 14.53 10.72
C VAL A 250 -14.48 14.89 9.35
N LEU A 251 -13.34 14.31 9.02
CA LEU A 251 -12.76 14.34 7.69
C LEU A 251 -13.32 13.14 6.90
N PRO A 252 -14.15 13.37 5.86
CA PRO A 252 -14.59 12.29 5.00
C PRO A 252 -13.41 11.76 4.20
N LEU A 253 -13.20 10.44 4.26
CA LEU A 253 -12.17 9.73 3.51
C LEU A 253 -12.81 8.95 2.37
N TYR A 254 -12.15 8.94 1.22
CA TYR A 254 -12.59 8.25 0.01
C TYR A 254 -11.63 7.10 -0.32
N GLY A 255 -11.78 6.47 -1.47
CA GLY A 255 -10.93 5.36 -1.87
C GLY A 255 -11.04 5.07 -3.37
N GLY A 256 -10.87 3.81 -3.73
CA GLY A 256 -11.15 3.28 -5.06
C GLY A 256 -10.56 1.89 -5.21
N TYR A 257 -11.28 1.00 -5.89
CA TYR A 257 -10.83 -0.37 -6.15
C TYR A 257 -10.94 -0.71 -7.63
N ALA A 258 -9.88 -1.31 -8.16
CA ALA A 258 -9.84 -1.74 -9.55
C ALA A 258 -10.33 -3.16 -9.77
N TYR A 259 -10.36 -3.97 -8.71
CA TYR A 259 -10.89 -5.32 -8.70
C TYR A 259 -12.08 -5.31 -7.74
N THR A 260 -13.29 -5.46 -8.27
CA THR A 260 -14.54 -5.25 -7.52
C THR A 260 -15.33 -6.56 -7.43
N PRO A 261 -14.85 -7.56 -6.66
CA PRO A 261 -15.48 -8.88 -6.59
C PRO A 261 -16.95 -8.84 -6.17
N TRP A 262 -17.36 -7.86 -5.36
CA TRP A 262 -18.75 -7.64 -4.97
C TRP A 262 -19.68 -7.29 -6.14
N SER A 263 -19.13 -6.87 -7.29
CA SER A 263 -19.91 -6.59 -8.50
C SER A 263 -20.24 -7.87 -9.30
N ILE A 264 -19.71 -9.02 -8.92
CA ILE A 264 -19.86 -10.30 -9.63
C ILE A 264 -20.85 -11.21 -8.89
N SER A 265 -22.06 -11.36 -9.44
CA SER A 265 -23.13 -12.19 -8.84
C SER A 265 -23.34 -13.55 -9.51
N SER A 266 -22.72 -13.80 -10.66
CA SER A 266 -22.81 -15.08 -11.36
C SER A 266 -21.48 -15.48 -12.02
N PRO A 267 -21.22 -16.79 -12.23
CA PRO A 267 -19.97 -17.27 -12.82
C PRO A 267 -19.70 -16.78 -14.25
N GLU A 268 -20.73 -16.36 -14.99
CA GLU A 268 -20.61 -15.89 -16.38
C GLU A 268 -20.28 -14.40 -16.47
N GLN A 269 -20.42 -13.66 -15.38
CA GLN A 269 -20.19 -12.23 -15.35
C GLN A 269 -18.69 -11.93 -15.28
N VAL A 270 -18.23 -11.03 -16.15
CA VAL A 270 -16.85 -10.54 -16.16
C VAL A 270 -16.80 -9.11 -15.62
N GLN A 271 -15.69 -8.79 -14.96
CA GLN A 271 -15.47 -7.44 -14.47
C GLN A 271 -15.21 -6.47 -15.65
N LYS A 272 -15.66 -5.22 -15.48
CA LYS A 272 -15.49 -4.16 -16.47
C LYS A 272 -14.34 -3.22 -16.07
N PRO A 273 -13.70 -2.53 -17.03
CA PRO A 273 -12.69 -1.51 -16.75
C PRO A 273 -13.25 -0.41 -15.84
N THR A 274 -12.45 0.05 -14.88
CA THR A 274 -12.88 1.05 -13.89
C THR A 274 -12.44 2.48 -14.24
N PRO A 275 -13.19 3.53 -13.85
CA PRO A 275 -12.75 4.93 -13.99
C PRO A 275 -11.55 5.32 -13.10
N GLU A 276 -11.08 4.47 -12.20
CA GLU A 276 -9.94 4.76 -11.31
C GLU A 276 -8.62 5.10 -12.03
N TYR A 277 -8.53 4.82 -13.33
CA TYR A 277 -7.35 5.08 -14.18
C TYR A 277 -7.51 6.27 -15.13
N VAL A 278 -8.57 7.06 -14.96
CA VAL A 278 -8.84 8.28 -15.71
C VAL A 278 -8.59 9.48 -14.79
N PHE A 279 -7.87 10.49 -15.30
CA PHE A 279 -7.58 11.69 -14.51
C PHE A 279 -8.85 12.50 -14.23
N VAL A 280 -9.04 12.87 -12.96
CA VAL A 280 -10.13 13.73 -12.51
C VAL A 280 -9.54 14.83 -11.63
N ASN A 281 -9.99 16.07 -11.81
CA ASN A 281 -9.67 17.16 -10.87
C ASN A 281 -10.68 17.13 -9.72
N PHE A 282 -10.29 16.56 -8.57
CA PHE A 282 -11.17 16.43 -7.42
C PHE A 282 -11.40 17.75 -6.67
N HIS A 283 -10.80 18.86 -7.11
CA HIS A 283 -11.07 20.20 -6.58
C HIS A 283 -11.96 21.06 -7.49
N ASP A 284 -12.44 20.50 -8.61
CA ASP A 284 -13.38 21.16 -9.52
C ASP A 284 -14.80 20.67 -9.27
N ASP A 285 -15.71 21.57 -8.89
CA ASP A 285 -17.13 21.30 -8.64
C ASP A 285 -17.91 20.90 -9.90
N HIS A 286 -17.33 21.10 -11.09
CA HIS A 286 -17.91 20.68 -12.37
C HIS A 286 -17.39 19.32 -12.86
N ALA A 287 -16.30 18.82 -12.28
CA ALA A 287 -15.78 17.51 -12.67
C ALA A 287 -16.77 16.39 -12.28
N PRO A 288 -16.80 15.27 -13.02
CA PRO A 288 -17.71 14.16 -12.73
C PRO A 288 -17.69 13.76 -11.25
N GLY A 289 -18.89 13.46 -10.71
CA GLY A 289 -19.08 13.01 -9.34
C GLY A 289 -18.36 11.71 -9.03
N GLY A 290 -18.58 10.68 -9.86
CA GLY A 290 -18.12 9.33 -9.56
C GLY A 290 -18.46 8.93 -8.11
N GLU A 291 -17.53 8.27 -7.43
CA GLU A 291 -17.64 7.95 -6.00
C GLU A 291 -17.30 9.15 -5.09
N PHE A 292 -16.65 10.21 -5.61
CA PHE A 292 -16.37 11.46 -4.89
C PHE A 292 -17.40 12.55 -5.21
N ASN A 293 -18.53 12.50 -4.51
CA ASN A 293 -19.60 13.48 -4.70
C ASN A 293 -20.01 14.13 -3.37
N PRO A 294 -19.12 14.94 -2.75
CA PRO A 294 -19.38 15.53 -1.45
C PRO A 294 -20.58 16.50 -1.49
N PRO A 295 -21.35 16.63 -0.38
CA PRO A 295 -22.42 17.61 -0.25
C PRO A 295 -21.92 19.04 0.03
N TYR A 296 -20.63 19.30 -0.19
CA TYR A 296 -19.95 20.57 0.06
C TYR A 296 -19.03 20.90 -1.12
N THR A 297 -18.67 22.18 -1.26
CA THR A 297 -17.73 22.62 -2.32
C THR A 297 -16.42 21.86 -2.19
N ARG A 298 -15.92 21.28 -3.28
CA ARG A 298 -14.78 20.35 -3.27
C ARG A 298 -13.46 20.94 -2.78
N THR A 299 -13.39 22.26 -2.65
CA THR A 299 -12.26 23.01 -2.08
C THR A 299 -12.40 23.33 -0.58
N LYS A 300 -13.48 22.87 0.08
CA LYS A 300 -13.72 23.15 1.51
C LYS A 300 -12.76 22.37 2.41
N TYR A 301 -12.51 21.11 2.08
CA TYR A 301 -11.65 20.20 2.84
C TYR A 301 -10.62 19.54 1.91
N PRO A 302 -9.51 19.05 2.48
CA PRO A 302 -8.57 18.22 1.74
C PRO A 302 -9.27 17.01 1.12
N PHE A 303 -8.97 16.73 -0.15
CA PHE A 303 -9.29 15.43 -0.73
C PHE A 303 -8.31 14.39 -0.16
N ALA A 304 -8.86 13.39 0.53
CA ALA A 304 -8.12 12.38 1.28
C ALA A 304 -8.69 10.98 1.01
N CYS A 305 -7.82 10.00 0.83
CA CYS A 305 -8.17 8.61 0.59
C CYS A 305 -7.71 7.71 1.74
N CYS A 306 -8.55 6.76 2.13
CA CYS A 306 -8.28 5.73 3.14
C CYS A 306 -8.18 4.33 2.55
N GLU A 307 -8.96 4.05 1.51
CA GLU A 307 -9.15 2.71 0.96
C GLU A 307 -8.94 2.68 -0.55
N MET A 308 -7.73 3.03 -0.98
CA MET A 308 -7.30 2.68 -2.33
C MET A 308 -6.83 1.22 -2.31
N GLY A 309 -7.24 0.43 -3.29
CA GLY A 309 -6.82 -0.96 -3.41
C GLY A 309 -5.30 -1.10 -3.46
N GLY A 310 -4.67 -1.49 -2.34
CA GLY A 310 -3.27 -1.93 -2.30
C GLY A 310 -3.09 -3.33 -2.90
N GLY A 311 -4.20 -4.05 -2.99
CA GLY A 311 -4.41 -5.35 -3.60
C GLY A 311 -5.92 -5.57 -3.71
N MET A 312 -6.36 -6.82 -3.71
CA MET A 312 -7.75 -7.20 -3.44
C MET A 312 -7.86 -8.67 -3.01
N GLN A 313 -8.72 -8.94 -2.03
CA GLN A 313 -9.06 -10.28 -1.59
C GLN A 313 -9.82 -11.03 -2.68
N THR A 314 -9.44 -12.28 -2.93
CA THR A 314 -10.16 -13.14 -3.88
C THR A 314 -11.49 -13.61 -3.28
N TRP A 315 -12.58 -13.49 -4.06
CA TRP A 315 -13.90 -14.00 -3.69
C TRP A 315 -14.23 -15.25 -4.51
N TYR A 316 -15.15 -16.08 -4.02
CA TYR A 316 -15.40 -17.37 -4.63
C TYR A 316 -15.79 -17.29 -6.12
N LEU A 317 -16.62 -16.31 -6.48
CA LEU A 317 -17.09 -16.06 -7.86
C LEU A 317 -16.17 -15.15 -8.68
N SER A 318 -15.24 -14.42 -8.05
CA SER A 318 -14.36 -13.47 -8.73
C SER A 318 -12.92 -13.71 -8.31
N ARG A 319 -12.18 -14.42 -9.17
CA ARG A 319 -10.80 -14.86 -8.93
C ARG A 319 -9.88 -14.26 -9.97
N PHE A 320 -9.12 -13.26 -9.55
CA PHE A 320 -8.26 -12.43 -10.39
C PHE A 320 -6.84 -12.39 -9.82
N GLN A 321 -5.93 -11.88 -10.64
CA GLN A 321 -4.58 -11.51 -10.24
C GLN A 321 -4.49 -9.99 -10.29
N VAL A 322 -4.09 -9.37 -9.18
CA VAL A 322 -3.88 -7.92 -9.15
C VAL A 322 -2.52 -7.62 -9.77
N GLU A 323 -2.52 -6.85 -10.84
CA GLU A 323 -1.27 -6.42 -11.48
C GLU A 323 -0.55 -5.38 -10.60
N PRO A 324 0.76 -5.49 -10.36
CA PRO A 324 1.49 -4.51 -9.53
C PRO A 324 1.35 -3.06 -10.00
N GLU A 325 1.29 -2.84 -11.32
CA GLU A 325 1.17 -1.52 -11.94
C GLU A 325 -0.20 -0.88 -11.67
N SER A 326 -1.24 -1.68 -11.42
CA SER A 326 -2.57 -1.21 -11.00
C SER A 326 -2.48 -0.30 -9.77
N VAL A 327 -1.74 -0.74 -8.77
CA VAL A 327 -1.64 -0.05 -7.47
C VAL A 327 -0.88 1.27 -7.62
N LEU A 328 0.21 1.27 -8.40
CA LEU A 328 0.98 2.48 -8.70
C LEU A 328 0.15 3.47 -9.55
N ALA A 329 -0.48 2.99 -10.62
CA ALA A 329 -1.26 3.82 -11.54
C ALA A 329 -2.42 4.53 -10.80
N MET A 330 -3.19 3.78 -10.00
CA MET A 330 -4.29 4.34 -9.20
C MET A 330 -3.78 5.38 -8.20
N THR A 331 -2.68 5.09 -7.50
CA THR A 331 -2.04 6.06 -6.60
C THR A 331 -1.72 7.36 -7.35
N LEU A 332 -1.08 7.26 -8.51
CA LEU A 332 -0.74 8.43 -9.33
C LEU A 332 -1.98 9.19 -9.82
N MET A 333 -3.09 8.50 -10.12
CA MET A 333 -4.33 9.17 -10.53
C MET A 333 -4.90 10.02 -9.40
N LYS A 334 -4.96 9.48 -8.17
CA LYS A 334 -5.45 10.21 -7.00
C LYS A 334 -4.51 11.37 -6.66
N LEU A 335 -3.20 11.16 -6.71
CA LEU A 335 -2.19 12.20 -6.49
C LEU A 335 -2.33 13.34 -7.50
N ALA A 336 -2.42 13.03 -8.79
CA ALA A 336 -2.59 14.01 -9.85
C ALA A 336 -3.91 14.77 -9.72
N GLY A 337 -4.97 14.08 -9.30
CA GLY A 337 -6.29 14.66 -9.04
C GLY A 337 -6.37 15.58 -7.83
N GLY A 338 -5.29 15.69 -7.05
CA GLY A 338 -5.15 16.62 -5.95
C GLY A 338 -5.14 15.98 -4.55
N CYS A 339 -5.15 14.65 -4.46
CA CYS A 339 -5.10 13.96 -3.18
C CYS A 339 -3.77 14.24 -2.45
N ASN A 340 -3.86 14.59 -1.17
CA ASN A 340 -2.71 14.91 -0.31
C ASN A 340 -2.64 14.04 0.96
N PHE A 341 -3.53 13.06 1.07
CA PHE A 341 -3.55 12.00 2.07
C PHE A 341 -3.91 10.73 1.33
N ILE A 342 -2.98 9.79 1.19
CA ILE A 342 -3.23 8.51 0.50
C ILE A 342 -3.33 7.37 1.51
N GLY A 343 -4.23 6.43 1.26
CA GLY A 343 -4.46 5.28 2.12
C GLY A 343 -4.64 4.01 1.31
N TYR A 344 -3.97 2.93 1.74
CA TYR A 344 -3.98 1.64 1.08
C TYR A 344 -4.72 0.60 1.90
N TYR A 345 -5.75 0.01 1.31
CA TYR A 345 -6.47 -1.14 1.85
C TYR A 345 -6.29 -2.33 0.91
N MET A 346 -5.66 -3.44 1.30
CA MET A 346 -4.73 -3.59 2.42
C MET A 346 -3.32 -3.19 1.99
N PHE A 347 -2.49 -2.72 2.93
CA PHE A 347 -1.04 -2.66 2.71
C PHE A 347 -0.34 -3.93 3.19
N HIS A 348 -0.88 -4.52 4.26
CA HIS A 348 -0.51 -5.84 4.74
C HIS A 348 -1.77 -6.58 5.23
N GLY A 349 -2.08 -7.72 4.60
CA GLY A 349 -3.27 -8.51 4.90
C GLY A 349 -3.14 -9.33 6.19
N GLY A 350 -2.94 -10.64 6.05
CA GLY A 350 -2.71 -11.59 7.14
C GLY A 350 -3.54 -12.86 7.00
N THR A 351 -3.86 -13.50 8.12
CA THR A 351 -4.65 -14.73 8.18
C THR A 351 -5.85 -14.52 9.11
N ASN A 352 -7.05 -14.88 8.67
CA ASN A 352 -8.25 -14.84 9.50
C ASN A 352 -8.10 -15.78 10.71
N PRO A 353 -8.41 -15.32 11.93
CA PRO A 353 -8.39 -16.18 13.11
C PRO A 353 -9.53 -17.20 13.08
N VAL A 354 -9.27 -18.38 13.65
CA VAL A 354 -10.31 -19.35 13.98
C VAL A 354 -10.91 -18.98 15.33
N GLY A 355 -12.21 -18.67 15.35
CA GLY A 355 -12.96 -18.36 16.57
C GLY A 355 -13.32 -19.61 17.37
N ARG A 356 -13.89 -19.39 18.56
CA ARG A 356 -14.43 -20.44 19.44
C ARG A 356 -15.70 -21.09 18.87
N THR A 357 -16.44 -20.37 18.03
CA THR A 357 -17.73 -20.78 17.46
C THR A 357 -17.64 -21.12 15.97
N GLY A 358 -16.50 -20.87 15.33
CA GLY A 358 -16.29 -21.14 13.91
C GLY A 358 -15.23 -20.23 13.30
N TYR A 359 -15.16 -20.20 11.97
CA TYR A 359 -14.31 -19.27 11.26
C TYR A 359 -14.89 -17.85 11.32
N LEU A 360 -14.01 -16.85 11.45
CA LEU A 360 -14.39 -15.45 11.57
C LEU A 360 -14.30 -14.67 10.25
N ASN A 361 -14.14 -15.36 9.13
CA ASN A 361 -14.14 -14.77 7.79
C ASN A 361 -15.57 -14.61 7.23
N GLU A 362 -15.75 -13.73 6.24
CA GLU A 362 -16.97 -13.71 5.43
C GLU A 362 -17.02 -14.93 4.49
N SER A 363 -18.18 -15.58 4.41
CA SER A 363 -18.37 -16.88 3.75
C SER A 363 -17.92 -16.93 2.28
N THR A 364 -18.01 -15.82 1.55
CA THR A 364 -17.60 -15.60 0.13
C THR A 364 -16.09 -15.62 -0.10
N THR A 365 -15.29 -15.56 0.95
CA THR A 365 -13.82 -15.54 0.91
C THR A 365 -13.24 -16.85 1.47
N PRO A 366 -11.93 -17.14 1.23
CA PRO A 366 -11.23 -18.22 1.92
C PRO A 366 -11.38 -18.16 3.43
N LYS A 367 -11.40 -19.32 4.08
CA LYS A 367 -11.61 -19.44 5.53
C LYS A 367 -10.48 -18.81 6.34
N LEU A 368 -9.25 -18.92 5.85
CA LEU A 368 -8.04 -18.55 6.58
C LEU A 368 -7.25 -17.48 5.84
N THR A 369 -6.85 -17.68 4.59
CA THR A 369 -6.01 -16.67 3.92
C THR A 369 -6.72 -15.33 3.78
N TYR A 370 -6.05 -14.27 4.19
CA TYR A 370 -6.39 -12.89 3.90
C TYR A 370 -5.17 -12.17 3.30
N ASP A 371 -4.48 -12.86 2.39
CA ASP A 371 -3.29 -12.34 1.69
C ASP A 371 -3.55 -11.01 0.97
N PHE A 372 -4.77 -10.85 0.46
CA PHE A 372 -5.25 -9.66 -0.23
C PHE A 372 -4.44 -9.29 -1.49
N GLN A 373 -3.44 -10.07 -1.90
CA GLN A 373 -2.47 -9.66 -2.93
C GLN A 373 -1.80 -8.31 -2.59
N ALA A 374 -1.67 -8.00 -1.29
CA ALA A 374 -1.18 -6.71 -0.81
C ALA A 374 0.32 -6.50 -1.07
N PRO A 375 0.83 -5.24 -1.00
CA PRO A 375 2.25 -4.93 -1.18
C PRO A 375 3.17 -5.67 -0.20
N ILE A 376 2.68 -5.96 1.00
CA ILE A 376 3.28 -6.93 1.92
C ILE A 376 2.34 -8.14 2.01
N GLY A 377 2.79 -9.28 1.48
CA GLY A 377 2.02 -10.52 1.41
C GLY A 377 1.71 -11.12 2.78
N GLU A 378 0.86 -12.14 2.81
CA GLU A 378 0.36 -12.78 4.04
C GLU A 378 1.48 -13.14 5.01
N PHE A 379 2.63 -13.62 4.52
CA PHE A 379 3.75 -14.06 5.35
C PHE A 379 4.89 -13.04 5.46
N GLY A 380 4.61 -11.77 5.14
CA GLY A 380 5.57 -10.67 5.24
C GLY A 380 6.49 -10.52 4.03
N GLN A 381 6.16 -11.15 2.89
CA GLN A 381 6.90 -11.02 1.64
C GLN A 381 6.71 -9.61 1.05
N ILE A 382 7.80 -8.94 0.65
CA ILE A 382 7.71 -7.69 -0.09
C ILE A 382 7.44 -8.01 -1.57
N ARG A 383 6.34 -7.48 -2.11
CA ARG A 383 5.91 -7.74 -3.50
C ARG A 383 6.27 -6.61 -4.46
N GLU A 384 6.14 -6.89 -5.74
CA GLU A 384 6.46 -5.94 -6.82
C GLU A 384 5.71 -4.60 -6.69
N SER A 385 4.44 -4.61 -6.25
CA SER A 385 3.70 -3.36 -6.00
C SER A 385 4.36 -2.49 -4.94
N ASN A 386 4.99 -3.08 -3.91
CA ASN A 386 5.79 -2.34 -2.94
C ASN A 386 7.05 -1.73 -3.56
N HIS A 387 7.76 -2.50 -4.39
CA HIS A 387 8.94 -2.01 -5.10
C HIS A 387 8.63 -0.80 -6.00
N LEU A 388 7.45 -0.79 -6.62
CA LEU A 388 6.96 0.33 -7.43
C LEU A 388 6.52 1.54 -6.57
N LEU A 389 5.82 1.30 -5.46
CA LEU A 389 5.30 2.36 -4.58
C LEU A 389 6.37 3.03 -3.73
N ARG A 390 7.39 2.31 -3.29
CA ARG A 390 8.35 2.79 -2.29
C ARG A 390 9.12 4.05 -2.75
N PRO A 391 9.66 4.12 -3.99
CA PRO A 391 10.25 5.36 -4.50
C PRO A 391 9.27 6.54 -4.55
N LEU A 392 7.98 6.28 -4.83
CA LEU A 392 6.92 7.29 -4.78
C LEU A 392 6.65 7.75 -3.35
N HIS A 393 6.60 6.85 -2.36
CA HIS A 393 6.39 7.22 -0.97
C HIS A 393 7.54 8.08 -0.41
N TYR A 394 8.79 7.78 -0.74
CA TYR A 394 9.93 8.63 -0.36
C TYR A 394 9.84 10.02 -0.98
N PHE A 395 9.39 10.11 -2.24
CA PHE A 395 9.11 11.40 -2.88
C PHE A 395 8.06 12.20 -2.12
N LEU A 396 6.91 11.58 -1.83
CA LEU A 396 5.80 12.22 -1.13
C LEU A 396 6.19 12.71 0.27
N ARG A 397 7.01 11.94 0.99
CA ARG A 397 7.54 12.36 2.31
C ARG A 397 8.56 13.48 2.20
N THR A 398 9.46 13.40 1.23
CA THR A 398 10.62 14.30 1.14
C THR A 398 10.27 15.64 0.49
N PHE A 399 9.28 15.67 -0.40
CA PHE A 399 8.91 16.84 -1.19
C PHE A 399 7.42 17.21 -1.01
N ALA A 400 6.82 16.86 0.14
CA ALA A 400 5.43 17.18 0.48
C ALA A 400 5.11 18.67 0.31
N ASP A 401 6.03 19.54 0.75
CA ASP A 401 5.95 20.99 0.69
C ASP A 401 5.95 21.53 -0.75
N ARG A 402 6.51 20.78 -1.70
CA ARG A 402 6.56 21.13 -3.11
C ARG A 402 5.37 20.60 -3.91
N LEU A 403 4.74 19.50 -3.47
CA LEU A 403 3.61 18.88 -4.18
C LEU A 403 2.25 19.32 -3.63
N ALA A 404 2.06 19.25 -2.31
CA ALA A 404 0.74 19.43 -1.69
C ALA A 404 0.05 20.76 -2.04
N PRO A 405 0.77 21.91 -2.13
CA PRO A 405 0.18 23.20 -2.48
C PRO A 405 -0.27 23.35 -3.95
N LEU A 406 0.14 22.44 -4.85
CA LEU A 406 -0.05 22.60 -6.29
C LEU A 406 -1.50 22.30 -6.74
N ALA A 407 -1.95 22.98 -7.80
CA ALA A 407 -3.25 22.78 -8.43
C ALA A 407 -3.20 21.78 -9.59
N THR A 408 -4.26 20.98 -9.71
CA THR A 408 -4.45 20.03 -10.80
C THR A 408 -4.93 20.76 -12.06
N VAL A 409 -4.30 20.47 -13.19
CA VAL A 409 -4.66 20.94 -14.52
C VAL A 409 -4.75 19.72 -15.43
N LEU A 410 -5.87 19.60 -16.16
CA LEU A 410 -6.09 18.55 -17.15
C LEU A 410 -5.97 19.14 -18.57
N PRO A 411 -5.50 18.36 -19.55
CA PRO A 411 -5.52 18.79 -20.95
C PRO A 411 -6.95 18.88 -21.48
N GLU A 412 -7.15 19.67 -22.54
CA GLU A 412 -8.44 19.79 -23.21
C GLU A 412 -8.96 18.41 -23.69
N GLY A 413 -10.21 18.09 -23.39
CA GLY A 413 -10.85 16.83 -23.77
C GLY A 413 -10.57 15.65 -22.83
N ALA A 414 -9.81 15.85 -21.74
CA ALA A 414 -9.57 14.80 -20.74
C ALA A 414 -10.88 14.26 -20.14
N GLU A 415 -11.87 15.11 -19.96
CA GLU A 415 -13.20 14.78 -19.41
C GLU A 415 -14.02 13.83 -20.30
N ALA A 416 -13.65 13.68 -21.58
CA ALA A 416 -14.32 12.80 -22.53
C ALA A 416 -13.67 11.40 -22.60
N ILE A 417 -12.56 11.17 -21.91
CA ILE A 417 -11.86 9.87 -21.89
C ILE A 417 -12.66 8.89 -21.04
N THR A 418 -13.05 7.76 -21.62
CA THR A 418 -13.69 6.65 -20.89
C THR A 418 -12.67 5.58 -20.52
N PRO A 419 -12.98 4.71 -19.55
CA PRO A 419 -12.12 3.59 -19.19
C PRO A 419 -11.73 2.69 -20.37
N GLU A 420 -12.66 2.47 -21.30
CA GLU A 420 -12.47 1.62 -22.48
C GLU A 420 -11.59 2.25 -23.57
N ASN A 421 -11.24 3.54 -23.47
CA ASN A 421 -10.40 4.21 -24.45
C ASN A 421 -8.95 3.73 -24.31
N ALA A 422 -8.57 2.82 -25.21
CA ALA A 422 -7.24 2.22 -25.31
C ALA A 422 -6.20 3.06 -26.09
N HIS A 423 -6.65 4.12 -26.79
CA HIS A 423 -5.85 4.77 -27.84
C HIS A 423 -5.32 6.15 -27.46
N THR A 424 -5.82 6.74 -26.37
CA THR A 424 -5.50 8.11 -25.97
C THR A 424 -4.54 8.11 -24.80
N LEU A 425 -3.36 8.73 -24.97
CA LEU A 425 -2.40 8.90 -23.88
C LEU A 425 -3.01 9.82 -22.82
N ARG A 426 -3.02 9.37 -21.56
CA ARG A 426 -3.60 10.12 -20.45
C ARG A 426 -2.47 10.83 -19.71
N TYR A 427 -2.66 12.12 -19.44
CA TYR A 427 -1.70 12.93 -18.70
C TYR A 427 -2.39 14.09 -17.98
N ALA A 428 -1.77 14.57 -16.90
CA ALA A 428 -2.24 15.70 -16.10
C ALA A 428 -1.05 16.43 -15.49
N VAL A 429 -1.24 17.66 -15.02
CA VAL A 429 -0.19 18.43 -14.34
C VAL A 429 -0.67 18.86 -12.97
N ARG A 430 0.21 18.78 -11.95
CA ARG A 430 0.09 19.60 -10.74
C ARG A 430 1.07 20.75 -10.79
N THR A 431 0.59 21.98 -10.70
CA THR A 431 1.41 23.20 -10.88
C THR A 431 0.90 24.39 -10.06
N ASP A 432 1.77 25.37 -9.84
CA ASP A 432 1.45 26.72 -9.35
C ASP A 432 1.45 27.77 -10.48
N GLY A 433 1.55 27.31 -11.72
CA GLY A 433 1.71 28.15 -12.92
C GLY A 433 3.16 28.32 -13.36
N LYS A 434 4.14 27.88 -12.55
CA LYS A 434 5.59 28.06 -12.82
C LYS A 434 6.38 26.77 -12.67
N SER A 435 6.09 25.98 -11.65
CA SER A 435 6.80 24.74 -11.31
C SER A 435 5.81 23.64 -10.96
N GLY A 436 6.24 22.40 -11.06
CA GLY A 436 5.35 21.30 -10.72
C GLY A 436 5.77 19.95 -11.27
N PHE A 437 4.76 19.11 -11.47
CA PHE A 437 4.93 17.72 -11.87
C PHE A 437 3.91 17.36 -12.94
N LEU A 438 4.39 16.76 -14.03
CA LEU A 438 3.59 16.11 -15.07
C LEU A 438 3.37 14.65 -14.65
N PHE A 439 2.12 14.20 -14.69
CA PHE A 439 1.71 12.82 -14.46
C PHE A 439 1.30 12.20 -15.78
N VAL A 440 1.74 10.97 -16.04
CA VAL A 440 1.41 10.23 -17.26
C VAL A 440 0.91 8.84 -16.86
N ASN A 441 -0.17 8.39 -17.51
CA ASN A 441 -0.71 7.05 -17.33
C ASN A 441 -1.07 6.43 -18.68
N ASN A 442 -0.64 5.19 -18.86
CA ASN A 442 -1.01 4.30 -19.95
C ASN A 442 -1.34 2.89 -19.42
N TYR A 443 -1.80 2.82 -18.18
CA TYR A 443 -2.40 1.66 -17.54
C TYR A 443 -3.93 1.82 -17.51
N GLN A 444 -4.64 0.73 -17.79
CA GLN A 444 -6.06 0.56 -17.56
C GLN A 444 -6.31 -0.91 -17.21
N ASP A 445 -7.07 -1.18 -16.16
CA ASP A 445 -7.48 -2.54 -15.83
C ASP A 445 -8.42 -3.10 -16.91
N HIS A 446 -8.30 -4.40 -17.21
CA HIS A 446 -9.18 -5.11 -18.15
C HIS A 446 -9.18 -4.56 -19.60
N VAL A 447 -8.27 -3.63 -19.94
CA VAL A 447 -8.10 -3.09 -21.30
C VAL A 447 -6.61 -3.08 -21.65
N GLU A 448 -6.27 -3.63 -22.81
CA GLU A 448 -4.92 -3.49 -23.34
C GLU A 448 -4.77 -2.12 -24.01
N MET A 449 -3.86 -1.29 -23.48
CA MET A 449 -3.61 0.06 -23.98
C MET A 449 -2.63 0.03 -25.18
N ASP A 450 -2.75 0.97 -26.11
CA ASP A 450 -1.76 1.15 -27.17
C ASP A 450 -0.46 1.78 -26.62
N PRO A 451 0.73 1.36 -27.08
CA PRO A 451 1.95 2.10 -26.80
C PRO A 451 1.98 3.43 -27.57
N HIS A 452 2.58 4.45 -26.96
CA HIS A 452 2.76 5.77 -27.57
C HIS A 452 4.23 6.05 -27.82
N GLU A 453 4.63 6.07 -29.09
CA GLU A 453 6.01 6.37 -29.53
C GLU A 453 6.20 7.86 -29.85
N ASP A 454 7.46 8.30 -29.81
CA ASP A 454 7.90 9.66 -30.14
C ASP A 454 7.13 10.76 -29.38
N VAL A 455 6.80 10.54 -28.11
CA VAL A 455 6.01 11.47 -27.28
C VAL A 455 6.83 12.71 -26.94
N GLU A 456 6.19 13.88 -27.04
CA GLU A 456 6.73 15.17 -26.57
C GLU A 456 5.65 15.90 -25.78
N PHE A 457 6.00 16.41 -24.61
CA PHE A 457 5.13 17.26 -23.82
C PHE A 457 5.49 18.74 -24.00
N VAL A 458 4.46 19.58 -24.11
CA VAL A 458 4.56 21.03 -24.18
C VAL A 458 3.74 21.63 -23.06
N LEU A 459 4.41 22.23 -22.08
CA LEU A 459 3.77 22.91 -20.95
C LEU A 459 3.82 24.41 -21.21
N GLU A 460 2.65 25.05 -21.27
CA GLU A 460 2.54 26.52 -21.35
C GLU A 460 2.39 27.07 -19.93
N LEU A 461 3.39 27.84 -19.46
CA LEU A 461 3.53 28.35 -18.08
C LEU A 461 3.49 29.89 -18.08
N GLY A 462 2.56 30.47 -18.85
CA GLY A 462 2.46 31.90 -19.09
C GLY A 462 3.42 32.36 -20.20
N GLU A 463 4.45 33.13 -19.84
CA GLU A 463 5.46 33.59 -20.82
C GLU A 463 6.48 32.50 -21.18
N GLU A 464 6.61 31.47 -20.34
CA GLU A 464 7.46 30.31 -20.60
C GLU A 464 6.69 29.19 -21.31
N VAL A 465 7.31 28.60 -22.34
CA VAL A 465 6.86 27.34 -22.94
C VAL A 465 7.96 26.31 -22.80
N LEU A 466 7.69 25.25 -22.04
CA LEU A 466 8.64 24.18 -21.79
C LEU A 466 8.34 22.98 -22.68
N ARG A 467 9.36 22.43 -23.33
CA ARG A 467 9.25 21.26 -24.23
C ARG A 467 10.20 20.17 -23.77
N PHE A 468 9.69 18.96 -23.53
CA PHE A 468 10.52 17.81 -23.18
C PHE A 468 9.89 16.45 -23.58
N PRO A 469 10.73 15.44 -23.88
CA PRO A 469 12.20 15.53 -24.02
C PRO A 469 12.66 16.27 -25.28
N GLN A 470 13.85 16.87 -25.24
CA GLN A 470 14.43 17.59 -26.39
C GLN A 470 15.34 16.71 -27.23
N ARG A 471 16.09 15.78 -26.61
CA ARG A 471 17.10 14.95 -27.27
C ARG A 471 16.73 13.47 -27.35
N SER A 472 16.05 12.93 -26.34
CA SER A 472 15.60 11.55 -26.32
C SER A 472 14.25 11.39 -27.03
N THR A 473 13.99 10.16 -27.45
CA THR A 473 12.65 9.69 -27.83
C THR A 473 11.97 9.14 -26.58
N LEU A 474 10.79 9.65 -26.25
CA LEU A 474 9.99 9.08 -25.17
C LEU A 474 8.97 8.10 -25.76
N THR A 475 9.03 6.85 -25.30
CA THR A 475 7.99 5.85 -25.56
C THR A 475 7.24 5.58 -24.27
N VAL A 476 5.94 5.83 -24.25
CA VAL A 476 5.04 5.43 -23.16
C VAL A 476 4.45 4.08 -23.53
N ARG A 477 5.07 3.02 -22.99
CA ARG A 477 4.64 1.63 -23.20
C ARG A 477 3.31 1.33 -22.49
N GLN A 478 2.75 0.16 -22.77
CA GLN A 478 1.62 -0.37 -22.03
C GLN A 478 1.95 -0.46 -20.53
N LYS A 479 0.95 -0.28 -19.67
CA LYS A 479 1.07 -0.33 -18.20
C LYS A 479 1.96 0.74 -17.57
N ALA A 480 2.57 1.63 -18.34
CA ALA A 480 3.44 2.66 -17.81
C ALA A 480 2.64 3.73 -17.05
N SER A 481 3.10 4.06 -15.84
CA SER A 481 2.65 5.23 -15.09
C SER A 481 3.84 5.89 -14.40
N PHE A 482 3.98 7.20 -14.50
CA PHE A 482 5.10 7.92 -13.90
C PHE A 482 4.81 9.41 -13.69
N LEU A 483 5.64 10.05 -12.87
CA LEU A 483 5.61 11.50 -12.64
C LEU A 483 6.96 12.16 -12.96
N LEU A 484 6.93 13.31 -13.62
CA LEU A 484 8.10 14.02 -14.13
C LEU A 484 8.12 15.47 -13.64
N PRO A 485 9.21 15.95 -13.02
CA PRO A 485 9.27 17.31 -12.50
C PRO A 485 9.63 18.32 -13.60
N PHE A 486 9.15 19.55 -13.45
CA PHE A 486 9.60 20.70 -14.22
C PHE A 486 9.80 21.93 -13.34
N ASN A 487 10.79 22.76 -13.71
CA ASN A 487 11.27 23.90 -12.93
C ASN A 487 11.52 23.52 -11.45
N PHE A 488 12.28 22.45 -11.25
CA PHE A 488 12.54 21.84 -9.95
C PHE A 488 13.86 22.33 -9.34
N GLY A 489 13.79 22.86 -8.12
CA GLY A 489 14.97 23.38 -7.42
C GLY A 489 15.92 22.30 -6.90
N LEU A 490 17.20 22.41 -7.26
CA LEU A 490 18.32 21.57 -6.83
C LEU A 490 19.38 22.42 -6.10
N ASP A 491 19.17 22.63 -4.79
CA ASP A 491 20.09 23.38 -3.93
C ASP A 491 20.55 24.74 -4.50
N GLY A 492 19.61 25.52 -5.05
CA GLY A 492 19.88 26.82 -5.66
C GLY A 492 20.08 26.79 -7.18
N LEU A 493 20.20 25.61 -7.80
CA LEU A 493 20.08 25.43 -9.24
C LEU A 493 18.63 25.16 -9.65
N ASN A 494 18.27 25.49 -10.89
CA ASN A 494 16.99 25.12 -11.48
C ASN A 494 17.14 23.99 -12.51
N LEU A 495 16.48 22.87 -12.25
CA LEU A 495 16.25 21.80 -13.22
C LEU A 495 14.99 22.11 -14.02
N LYS A 496 15.15 22.58 -15.26
CA LYS A 496 14.03 22.96 -16.14
C LYS A 496 13.06 21.81 -16.34
N TYR A 497 13.57 20.60 -16.56
CA TYR A 497 12.78 19.36 -16.48
C TYR A 497 13.70 18.15 -16.27
N ALA A 498 13.10 17.03 -15.86
CA ALA A 498 13.66 15.71 -16.03
C ALA A 498 12.63 14.72 -16.57
N THR A 499 13.05 13.78 -17.41
CA THR A 499 12.27 12.56 -17.72
C THR A 499 12.50 11.45 -16.68
N ALA A 500 12.80 11.83 -15.44
CA ALA A 500 12.97 10.96 -14.29
C ALA A 500 12.25 11.54 -13.05
N GLN A 501 11.68 10.68 -12.22
CA GLN A 501 10.99 11.04 -10.99
C GLN A 501 11.99 11.35 -9.87
N PRO A 502 11.93 12.50 -9.17
CA PRO A 502 12.71 12.71 -7.96
C PRO A 502 12.19 11.77 -6.85
N VAL A 503 13.10 11.14 -6.11
CA VAL A 503 12.78 10.18 -5.05
C VAL A 503 13.13 10.76 -3.68
N THR A 504 14.38 11.17 -3.50
CA THR A 504 14.88 11.71 -2.24
C THR A 504 16.18 12.48 -2.44
N PHE A 505 16.80 12.98 -1.36
CA PHE A 505 18.12 13.58 -1.39
C PHE A 505 18.91 13.33 -0.10
N ALA A 506 20.24 13.41 -0.21
CA ALA A 506 21.18 13.42 0.89
C ALA A 506 22.10 14.64 0.78
N THR A 507 22.41 15.29 1.91
CA THR A 507 23.26 16.49 1.94
C THR A 507 24.45 16.30 2.86
N SER A 508 25.61 16.79 2.43
CA SER A 508 26.80 17.01 3.24
C SER A 508 27.27 18.45 3.11
N ALA A 509 28.38 18.79 3.79
CA ALA A 509 29.07 20.06 3.59
C ALA A 509 29.62 20.21 2.16
N GLU A 510 29.97 19.08 1.52
CA GLU A 510 30.61 19.06 0.21
C GLU A 510 29.60 19.03 -0.95
N ALA A 511 28.45 18.38 -0.77
CA ALA A 511 27.48 18.22 -1.85
C ALA A 511 26.03 18.03 -1.39
N ALA A 512 25.09 18.38 -2.26
CA ALA A 512 23.70 17.93 -2.21
C ALA A 512 23.45 16.90 -3.32
N THR A 513 23.10 15.67 -2.96
CA THR A 513 22.86 14.57 -3.91
C THR A 513 21.39 14.22 -3.96
N TYR A 514 20.77 14.35 -5.13
CA TYR A 514 19.38 14.02 -5.39
C TYR A 514 19.29 12.69 -6.13
N PHE A 515 18.35 11.85 -5.73
CA PHE A 515 18.13 10.53 -6.31
C PHE A 515 16.89 10.59 -7.20
N PHE A 516 17.02 10.17 -8.45
CA PHE A 516 15.95 10.21 -9.44
C PHE A 516 15.72 8.81 -10.03
N SER A 517 14.47 8.35 -10.06
CA SER A 517 14.06 7.11 -10.70
C SER A 517 13.67 7.36 -12.15
N MET A 518 14.40 6.79 -13.10
CA MET A 518 13.97 6.77 -14.49
C MET A 518 12.83 5.75 -14.64
N PRO A 519 11.70 6.11 -15.29
CA PRO A 519 10.67 5.13 -15.61
C PRO A 519 11.26 4.01 -16.47
N GLU A 520 10.83 2.77 -16.29
CA GLU A 520 11.40 1.65 -17.04
C GLU A 520 11.16 1.85 -18.56
N GLY A 521 12.23 1.70 -19.33
CA GLY A 521 12.26 1.96 -20.78
C GLY A 521 12.39 3.43 -21.19
N VAL A 522 12.49 4.37 -20.24
CA VAL A 522 12.56 5.82 -20.51
C VAL A 522 13.94 6.35 -20.17
N ASP A 523 14.68 6.83 -21.17
CA ASP A 523 15.96 7.50 -20.95
C ASP A 523 15.80 8.75 -20.08
N GLY A 524 16.74 8.94 -19.16
CA GLY A 524 16.80 10.12 -18.30
C GLY A 524 17.41 11.31 -19.03
N GLU A 525 16.59 12.28 -19.40
CA GLU A 525 17.01 13.57 -19.94
C GLU A 525 16.81 14.65 -18.88
N PHE A 526 17.88 15.35 -18.51
CA PHE A 526 17.92 16.37 -17.47
C PHE A 526 18.40 17.68 -18.09
N LEU A 527 17.53 18.70 -18.12
CA LEU A 527 17.91 20.04 -18.57
C LEU A 527 18.15 20.95 -17.36
N ILE A 528 19.42 21.18 -17.04
CA ILE A 528 19.85 22.08 -15.96
C ILE A 528 19.99 23.48 -16.57
N ALA A 529 19.35 24.49 -15.96
CA ALA A 529 19.40 25.87 -16.45
C ALA A 529 20.84 26.41 -16.51
N ALA A 530 21.10 27.29 -17.48
CA ALA A 530 22.35 28.04 -17.52
C ALA A 530 22.36 29.08 -16.38
N GLU A 531 23.12 28.80 -15.33
CA GLU A 531 23.24 29.69 -14.17
C GLU A 531 24.69 30.13 -13.93
N ALA A 532 24.85 31.36 -13.41
CA ALA A 532 26.15 31.89 -13.04
C ALA A 532 26.74 31.03 -11.89
N GLY A 533 27.97 30.54 -12.09
CA GLY A 533 28.69 29.74 -11.08
C GLY A 533 28.67 28.24 -11.33
N VAL A 534 27.95 27.70 -12.33
CA VAL A 534 28.15 26.31 -12.78
C VAL A 534 29.47 26.20 -13.54
N LEU A 535 30.43 25.46 -12.98
CA LEU A 535 31.77 25.28 -13.54
C LEU A 535 31.85 24.09 -14.50
N GLU A 536 31.17 22.98 -14.14
CA GLU A 536 31.22 21.73 -14.88
C GLU A 536 29.94 20.93 -14.64
N VAL A 537 29.46 20.23 -15.67
CA VAL A 537 28.42 19.21 -15.58
C VAL A 537 28.95 17.93 -16.23
N ALA A 538 29.15 16.89 -15.43
CA ALA A 538 29.79 15.66 -15.87
C ALA A 538 28.98 14.43 -15.42
N PRO A 539 28.32 13.71 -16.35
CA PRO A 539 27.76 12.40 -16.06
C PRO A 539 28.84 11.31 -16.09
N ALA A 540 28.77 10.34 -15.18
CA ALA A 540 29.68 9.18 -15.16
C ALA A 540 29.45 8.25 -16.37
N ALA A 541 28.19 8.12 -16.80
CA ALA A 541 27.75 7.48 -18.03
C ALA A 541 26.68 8.34 -18.72
N GLY A 542 26.64 8.34 -20.06
CA GLY A 542 25.72 9.16 -20.84
C GLY A 542 26.41 10.30 -21.57
N THR A 543 25.66 11.33 -21.97
CA THR A 543 26.18 12.48 -22.72
C THR A 543 25.67 13.80 -22.16
N VAL A 544 26.48 14.85 -22.23
CA VAL A 544 26.07 16.22 -21.90
C VAL A 544 26.25 17.11 -23.12
N VAL A 545 25.25 17.94 -23.41
CA VAL A 545 25.33 18.99 -24.44
C VAL A 545 24.99 20.32 -23.77
N GLN A 546 25.95 21.25 -23.82
CA GLN A 546 25.73 22.63 -23.39
C GLN A 546 25.27 23.48 -24.57
N ASN A 547 24.21 24.26 -24.37
CA ASN A 547 23.77 25.27 -25.32
C ASN A 547 23.20 26.50 -24.56
N GLY A 548 22.64 27.48 -25.27
CA GLY A 548 22.12 28.71 -24.66
C GLY A 548 21.00 28.51 -23.62
N SER A 549 20.30 27.37 -23.62
CA SER A 549 19.26 27.05 -22.63
C SER A 549 19.79 26.36 -21.36
N GLY A 550 21.05 25.92 -21.34
CA GLY A 550 21.64 25.20 -20.21
C GLY A 550 22.45 23.96 -20.59
N TYR A 551 22.52 23.02 -19.65
CA TYR A 551 23.21 21.74 -19.80
C TYR A 551 22.16 20.63 -19.91
N ASN A 552 22.07 20.01 -21.08
CA ASN A 552 21.17 18.89 -21.34
C ASN A 552 21.94 17.57 -21.23
N VAL A 553 21.70 16.83 -20.15
CA VAL A 553 22.32 15.54 -19.85
C VAL A 553 21.37 14.41 -20.23
N LEU A 554 21.85 13.43 -20.98
CA LEU A 554 21.11 12.24 -21.40
C LEU A 554 21.77 10.99 -20.84
N ILE A 555 21.00 10.19 -20.09
CA ILE A 555 21.38 8.93 -19.46
C ILE A 555 20.51 7.81 -20.05
N PRO A 556 21.10 6.78 -20.67
CA PRO A 556 20.35 5.62 -21.12
C PRO A 556 19.66 4.90 -19.95
N HIS A 557 18.42 4.45 -20.14
CA HIS A 557 17.59 3.85 -19.08
C HIS A 557 18.11 2.51 -18.53
N ASP A 558 19.00 1.83 -19.26
CA ASP A 558 19.59 0.55 -18.90
C ASP A 558 20.80 0.68 -17.95
N VAL A 559 21.22 1.91 -17.62
CA VAL A 559 22.32 2.17 -16.68
C VAL A 559 21.93 3.19 -15.62
N SER A 560 22.46 3.02 -14.41
CA SER A 560 22.42 4.07 -13.37
C SER A 560 23.67 4.93 -13.46
N SER A 561 23.54 6.25 -13.31
CA SER A 561 24.64 7.20 -13.52
C SER A 561 24.60 8.36 -12.54
N MET A 562 25.77 8.72 -12.00
CA MET A 562 25.94 9.94 -11.22
C MET A 562 26.27 11.11 -12.15
N ILE A 563 25.47 12.17 -12.09
CA ILE A 563 25.73 13.46 -12.72
C ILE A 563 26.30 14.39 -11.66
N VAL A 564 27.54 14.85 -11.83
CA VAL A 564 28.21 15.78 -10.93
C VAL A 564 28.17 17.18 -11.52
N ILE A 565 27.68 18.15 -10.75
CA ILE A 565 27.58 19.55 -11.11
C ILE A 565 28.46 20.35 -10.16
N LYS A 566 29.63 20.77 -10.66
CA LYS A 566 30.58 21.56 -9.86
C LYS A 566 30.22 23.03 -9.87
N ARG A 567 30.34 23.68 -8.71
CA ARG A 567 29.97 25.09 -8.55
C ARG A 567 31.08 25.94 -7.96
N ASP A 568 31.14 27.19 -8.38
CA ASP A 568 32.05 28.19 -7.82
C ASP A 568 31.48 28.76 -6.51
N GLY A 569 32.26 28.68 -5.43
CA GLY A 569 31.90 29.25 -4.13
C GLY A 569 30.67 28.62 -3.44
N ALA A 570 30.14 27.51 -3.93
CA ALA A 570 29.01 26.77 -3.36
C ALA A 570 29.30 25.25 -3.34
N ARG A 571 28.59 24.49 -2.50
CA ARG A 571 28.72 23.01 -2.47
C ARG A 571 28.35 22.40 -3.82
N ASP A 572 28.84 21.21 -4.16
CA ASP A 572 28.46 20.57 -5.42
C ASP A 572 26.98 20.13 -5.40
N VAL A 573 26.36 20.04 -6.58
CA VAL A 573 25.08 19.36 -6.75
C VAL A 573 25.32 18.06 -7.50
N ARG A 574 24.67 16.99 -7.07
CA ARG A 574 24.78 15.68 -7.71
C ARG A 574 23.37 15.14 -7.99
N ILE A 575 23.19 14.48 -9.12
CA ILE A 575 21.97 13.76 -9.48
C ILE A 575 22.35 12.31 -9.72
N TYR A 576 21.84 11.38 -8.92
CA TYR A 576 21.94 9.96 -9.22
C TYR A 576 20.71 9.54 -10.01
N ALA A 577 20.87 9.42 -11.33
CA ALA A 577 19.84 8.91 -12.23
C ALA A 577 19.85 7.38 -12.15
N MET A 578 18.84 6.82 -11.52
CA MET A 578 18.68 5.39 -11.26
C MET A 578 17.86 4.75 -12.37
N SER A 579 18.29 3.60 -12.88
CA SER A 579 17.39 2.73 -13.63
C SER A 579 16.20 2.32 -12.74
N ALA A 580 15.10 1.86 -13.35
CA ALA A 580 13.94 1.41 -12.58
C ALA A 580 14.29 0.26 -11.61
N GLN A 581 15.16 -0.66 -12.03
CA GLN A 581 15.64 -1.76 -11.17
C GLN A 581 16.46 -1.24 -9.97
N GLU A 582 17.32 -0.24 -10.20
CA GLU A 582 18.11 0.39 -9.14
C GLU A 582 17.20 1.11 -8.13
N ALA A 583 16.19 1.84 -8.63
CA ALA A 583 15.21 2.52 -7.79
C ALA A 583 14.35 1.55 -6.96
N ALA A 584 13.94 0.42 -7.57
CA ALA A 584 13.21 -0.66 -6.90
C ALA A 584 14.01 -1.36 -5.78
N ALA A 585 15.32 -1.15 -5.74
CA ALA A 585 16.21 -1.64 -4.69
C ALA A 585 16.52 -0.57 -3.62
N LEU A 586 16.08 0.69 -3.78
CA LEU A 586 16.39 1.78 -2.85
C LEU A 586 15.61 1.63 -1.54
N TRP A 587 16.28 1.84 -0.41
CA TRP A 587 15.73 1.87 0.95
C TRP A 587 16.25 3.09 1.71
N GLU A 588 15.38 3.79 2.43
CA GLU A 588 15.76 4.84 3.38
C GLU A 588 15.67 4.32 4.80
N LEU A 589 16.80 4.36 5.52
CA LEU A 589 16.88 4.03 6.93
C LEU A 589 17.08 5.31 7.75
N GLU A 590 16.70 5.28 9.02
CA GLU A 590 16.93 6.39 9.95
C GLU A 590 17.63 5.88 11.21
N GLN A 591 18.92 6.12 11.35
CA GLN A 591 19.73 5.63 12.48
C GLN A 591 20.36 6.83 13.19
N ASP A 592 20.19 6.92 14.52
CA ASP A 592 20.69 8.02 15.35
C ASP A 592 20.29 9.42 14.86
N GLY A 593 19.11 9.53 14.25
CA GLY A 593 18.60 10.77 13.65
C GLY A 593 19.20 11.12 12.28
N GLU A 594 20.09 10.29 11.74
CA GLU A 594 20.66 10.44 10.40
C GLU A 594 19.96 9.53 9.38
N ARG A 595 19.64 10.11 8.21
CA ARG A 595 19.08 9.36 7.09
C ARG A 595 20.19 8.65 6.32
N ARG A 596 20.02 7.35 6.09
CA ARG A 596 20.94 6.53 5.30
C ARG A 596 20.21 5.95 4.10
N ILE A 597 20.89 5.90 2.95
CA ILE A 597 20.32 5.41 1.69
C ILE A 597 21.04 4.11 1.32
N LEU A 598 20.27 3.02 1.25
CA LEU A 598 20.75 1.69 0.90
C LEU A 598 20.10 1.21 -0.40
N PHE A 599 20.77 0.29 -1.07
CA PHE A 599 20.32 -0.38 -2.28
C PHE A 599 20.45 -1.88 -2.08
N SER A 600 19.33 -2.60 -2.03
CA SER A 600 19.28 -4.05 -1.85
C SER A 600 18.04 -4.64 -2.51
N ALA A 601 18.23 -5.71 -3.28
CA ALA A 601 17.13 -6.53 -3.78
C ALA A 601 16.50 -7.38 -2.67
N VAL A 602 17.30 -7.79 -1.67
CA VAL A 602 16.81 -8.46 -0.47
C VAL A 602 16.25 -7.39 0.49
N PRO A 603 14.98 -7.47 0.91
CA PRO A 603 14.40 -6.46 1.79
C PRO A 603 15.10 -6.39 3.16
N PRO A 604 15.54 -5.20 3.60
CA PRO A 604 15.97 -4.96 4.95
C PRO A 604 14.78 -4.70 5.88
N VAL A 605 14.99 -4.95 7.16
CA VAL A 605 14.16 -4.56 8.30
C VAL A 605 15.08 -3.83 9.26
N GLN A 606 14.72 -2.61 9.65
CA GLN A 606 15.57 -1.85 10.55
C GLN A 606 15.42 -2.36 11.99
N THR A 607 16.53 -2.55 12.71
CA THR A 607 16.54 -2.90 14.14
C THR A 607 17.17 -1.77 14.96
N PRO A 608 17.01 -1.74 16.30
CA PRO A 608 17.63 -0.73 17.14
C PRO A 608 19.17 -0.75 17.04
N GLU A 609 19.74 -1.94 16.87
CA GLU A 609 21.19 -2.16 16.79
C GLU A 609 21.74 -2.18 15.34
N GLY A 610 20.87 -2.11 14.33
CA GLY A 610 21.29 -2.20 12.93
C GLY A 610 20.20 -2.55 11.93
N ILE A 611 20.42 -3.60 11.13
CA ILE A 611 19.50 -4.07 10.10
C ILE A 611 19.43 -5.59 10.06
N GLU A 612 18.27 -6.11 9.73
CA GLU A 612 18.03 -7.53 9.45
C GLU A 612 17.61 -7.69 8.00
N PHE A 613 18.09 -8.70 7.29
CA PHE A 613 17.66 -9.06 5.95
C PHE A 613 16.87 -10.36 5.99
N LEU A 614 15.75 -10.40 5.26
CA LEU A 614 14.94 -11.60 5.06
C LEU A 614 15.11 -12.08 3.62
N SER A 615 15.98 -13.07 3.43
CA SER A 615 16.37 -13.58 2.10
C SER A 615 15.68 -14.91 1.83
N CYS A 616 14.74 -14.94 0.87
CA CYS A 616 14.06 -16.17 0.49
C CYS A 616 14.89 -16.96 -0.53
N GLY A 617 15.37 -18.14 -0.16
CA GLY A 617 16.09 -19.09 -1.03
C GLY A 617 17.50 -18.67 -1.44
N GLN A 618 17.90 -17.41 -1.23
CA GLN A 618 19.21 -16.90 -1.57
C GLN A 618 20.10 -16.81 -0.32
N ASN A 619 21.07 -17.72 -0.22
CA ASN A 619 22.06 -17.73 0.86
C ASN A 619 23.22 -16.75 0.63
N SER A 620 23.17 -15.95 -0.44
CA SER A 620 24.14 -14.90 -0.73
C SER A 620 23.47 -13.72 -1.44
N PHE A 621 23.84 -12.50 -1.07
CA PHE A 621 23.36 -11.29 -1.73
C PHE A 621 24.33 -10.13 -1.53
N THR A 622 24.14 -9.06 -2.29
CA THR A 622 24.89 -7.81 -2.14
C THR A 622 23.93 -6.68 -1.84
N PHE A 623 24.30 -5.82 -0.90
CA PHE A 623 23.69 -4.50 -0.75
C PHE A 623 24.75 -3.39 -0.83
N ARG A 624 24.31 -2.19 -1.22
CA ARG A 624 25.15 -0.99 -1.31
C ARG A 624 24.60 0.10 -0.39
N GLU A 625 25.49 0.85 0.22
CA GLU A 625 25.17 2.05 0.98
C GLU A 625 25.77 3.27 0.29
N TYR A 626 24.99 4.34 0.15
CA TYR A 626 25.50 5.62 -0.33
C TYR A 626 26.38 6.31 0.72
N THR A 627 27.61 6.68 0.36
CA THR A 627 28.60 7.25 1.29
C THR A 627 29.15 8.62 0.86
N GLY A 628 28.60 9.22 -0.20
CA GLY A 628 29.06 10.54 -0.66
C GLY A 628 30.43 10.57 -1.35
N GLY A 629 31.14 9.45 -1.42
CA GLY A 629 32.38 9.27 -2.21
C GLY A 629 33.67 9.79 -1.56
N THR A 630 33.64 10.39 -0.36
CA THR A 630 34.81 11.01 0.28
C THR A 630 35.28 10.37 1.58
N HIS A 631 34.57 9.36 2.11
CA HIS A 631 35.07 8.65 3.29
C HIS A 631 36.14 7.63 2.92
N THR A 632 37.34 7.82 3.45
CA THR A 632 38.33 6.74 3.52
C THR A 632 37.81 5.65 4.45
N ALA A 633 38.14 4.39 4.18
CA ALA A 633 37.66 3.20 4.90
C ALA A 633 37.88 3.21 6.43
N ALA A 634 38.59 4.20 6.98
CA ALA A 634 38.90 4.36 8.40
C ALA A 634 37.88 5.20 9.19
N GLU A 635 36.94 5.90 8.55
CA GLU A 635 36.05 6.88 9.21
C GLU A 635 34.57 6.48 9.28
N THR A 636 34.15 5.42 8.59
CA THR A 636 32.76 4.94 8.62
C THR A 636 32.66 3.64 9.41
N ALA A 637 31.75 3.61 10.41
CA ALA A 637 31.46 2.38 11.13
C ALA A 637 31.02 1.26 10.15
N GLU A 638 31.48 0.04 10.42
CA GLU A 638 31.40 -1.08 9.48
C GLU A 638 30.24 -2.01 9.85
N TRP A 639 29.47 -2.44 8.84
CA TRP A 639 28.49 -3.50 9.07
C TRP A 639 29.21 -4.81 9.38
N SER A 640 28.82 -5.44 10.48
CA SER A 640 29.27 -6.76 10.91
C SER A 640 28.07 -7.67 11.15
N THR A 641 28.21 -8.95 10.82
CA THR A 641 27.13 -9.92 11.06
C THR A 641 27.08 -10.34 12.53
N VAL A 642 25.86 -10.54 13.03
CA VAL A 642 25.63 -11.11 14.38
C VAL A 642 25.72 -12.64 14.37
N GLN A 643 25.61 -13.27 13.20
CA GLN A 643 25.70 -14.72 13.04
C GLN A 643 27.16 -15.16 12.84
N PRO A 644 27.71 -16.07 13.68
CA PRO A 644 29.08 -16.58 13.54
C PRO A 644 29.40 -17.25 12.20
N GLU A 645 28.39 -17.88 11.59
CA GLU A 645 28.50 -18.65 10.35
C GLU A 645 28.30 -17.79 9.09
N ALA A 646 27.81 -16.56 9.23
CA ALA A 646 27.69 -15.62 8.14
C ALA A 646 29.04 -14.95 7.85
N THR A 647 29.27 -14.58 6.60
CA THR A 647 30.43 -13.77 6.20
C THR A 647 29.96 -12.52 5.49
N ILE A 648 30.64 -11.41 5.76
CA ILE A 648 30.41 -10.12 5.13
C ILE A 648 31.72 -9.59 4.57
N ARG A 649 31.73 -9.21 3.30
CA ARG A 649 32.90 -8.64 2.63
C ARG A 649 32.57 -7.27 2.09
N ARG A 650 33.39 -6.30 2.46
CA ARG A 650 33.24 -4.90 2.07
C ARG A 650 34.09 -4.58 0.84
N ARG A 651 33.54 -3.83 -0.12
CA ARG A 651 34.27 -3.29 -1.28
C ARG A 651 33.78 -1.89 -1.66
N GLN A 652 34.71 -0.97 -1.93
CA GLN A 652 34.37 0.39 -2.36
C GLN A 652 33.89 0.36 -3.82
N GLU A 653 32.79 1.06 -4.11
CA GLU A 653 32.17 1.11 -5.44
C GLU A 653 31.77 2.55 -5.79
N GLY A 654 32.75 3.36 -6.19
CA GLY A 654 32.54 4.77 -6.53
C GLY A 654 31.98 5.57 -5.36
N TRP A 655 30.73 6.01 -5.49
CA TRP A 655 29.97 6.78 -4.48
C TRP A 655 29.35 5.91 -3.37
N PHE A 656 29.48 4.58 -3.50
CA PHE A 656 28.83 3.60 -2.66
C PHE A 656 29.84 2.69 -1.96
N GLN A 657 29.43 2.15 -0.83
CA GLN A 657 30.08 1.04 -0.16
C GLN A 657 29.24 -0.22 -0.37
N ALA A 658 29.77 -1.21 -1.07
CA ALA A 658 29.09 -2.50 -1.25
C ALA A 658 29.50 -3.51 -0.18
N TYR A 659 28.55 -4.34 0.21
CA TYR A 659 28.70 -5.43 1.17
C TYR A 659 28.14 -6.71 0.56
N ASP A 660 29.02 -7.68 0.34
CA ASP A 660 28.67 -9.01 -0.11
C ASP A 660 28.46 -9.91 1.11
N VAL A 661 27.23 -10.39 1.31
CA VAL A 661 26.79 -11.18 2.45
C VAL A 661 26.59 -12.63 2.01
N GLN A 662 27.07 -13.58 2.79
CA GLN A 662 26.95 -15.00 2.52
C GLN A 662 26.66 -15.75 3.82
N VAL A 663 25.67 -16.63 3.80
CA VAL A 663 25.36 -17.58 4.87
C VAL A 663 25.49 -19.02 4.36
N PRO A 664 25.65 -20.02 5.24
CA PRO A 664 25.65 -21.43 4.84
C PRO A 664 24.38 -21.78 4.07
N LEU A 665 24.54 -22.57 3.01
CA LEU A 665 23.39 -23.09 2.27
C LEU A 665 22.62 -24.05 3.18
N LYS A 666 21.32 -23.80 3.33
CA LYS A 666 20.37 -24.69 3.98
C LYS A 666 19.47 -25.31 2.91
N GLU A 667 19.40 -26.64 2.89
CA GLU A 667 18.49 -27.38 2.03
C GLU A 667 17.33 -27.91 2.87
N ILE A 668 16.10 -27.66 2.43
CA ILE A 668 14.91 -28.23 3.06
C ILE A 668 14.52 -29.50 2.32
N ALA A 669 14.76 -30.65 2.94
CA ALA A 669 14.41 -31.94 2.37
C ALA A 669 12.89 -32.17 2.42
N LEU A 670 12.16 -31.69 1.41
CA LEU A 670 10.72 -31.93 1.29
C LEU A 670 10.45 -33.26 0.60
N VAL A 671 9.90 -34.23 1.31
CA VAL A 671 9.40 -35.47 0.71
C VAL A 671 7.94 -35.30 0.35
N THR A 672 7.60 -35.54 -0.93
CA THR A 672 6.23 -35.45 -1.42
C THR A 672 5.73 -36.81 -1.86
N ARG A 673 4.57 -37.22 -1.34
CA ARG A 673 3.93 -38.49 -1.66
C ARG A 673 2.55 -38.23 -2.24
N ARG A 674 2.39 -38.53 -3.54
CA ARG A 674 1.12 -38.40 -4.25
C ARG A 674 0.20 -39.56 -3.91
N ILE A 675 -0.97 -39.25 -3.34
CA ILE A 675 -2.04 -40.24 -3.13
C ILE A 675 -2.93 -40.27 -4.37
N HIS A 676 -3.33 -39.09 -4.83
CA HIS A 676 -4.08 -38.85 -6.06
C HIS A 676 -3.62 -37.53 -6.68
N ASP A 677 -4.04 -37.22 -7.91
CA ASP A 677 -3.74 -35.92 -8.53
C ASP A 677 -4.19 -34.74 -7.67
N HIS A 678 -5.34 -34.90 -7.01
CA HIS A 678 -5.97 -33.91 -6.14
C HIS A 678 -5.53 -33.98 -4.66
N LYS A 679 -4.60 -34.88 -4.29
CA LYS A 679 -4.21 -35.10 -2.89
C LYS A 679 -2.74 -35.50 -2.72
N LEU A 680 -1.98 -34.66 -2.04
CA LEU A 680 -0.58 -34.86 -1.70
C LEU A 680 -0.38 -34.95 -0.19
N VAL A 681 0.62 -35.73 0.22
CA VAL A 681 1.18 -35.73 1.57
C VAL A 681 2.59 -35.15 1.48
N LEU A 682 2.90 -34.20 2.34
CA LEU A 682 4.23 -33.62 2.48
C LEU A 682 4.81 -34.00 3.85
N GLU A 683 6.05 -34.47 3.82
CA GLU A 683 6.84 -34.81 4.99
C GLU A 683 8.04 -33.86 5.04
N LEU A 684 8.21 -33.20 6.18
CA LEU A 684 9.32 -32.30 6.50
C LEU A 684 10.14 -32.89 7.65
N PRO A 685 11.47 -32.73 7.65
CA PRO A 685 12.32 -33.06 8.79
C PRO A 685 11.90 -32.24 10.02
N GLU A 686 12.03 -32.81 11.21
CA GLU A 686 11.67 -32.13 12.47
C GLU A 686 12.50 -30.85 12.63
N GLU A 687 13.78 -30.93 12.29
CA GLU A 687 14.74 -29.82 12.33
C GLU A 687 14.43 -28.69 11.33
N ALA A 688 13.59 -28.92 10.30
CA ALA A 688 13.32 -27.93 9.25
C ALA A 688 12.69 -26.64 9.79
N LEU A 689 12.02 -26.71 10.95
CA LEU A 689 11.38 -25.59 11.62
C LEU A 689 12.00 -25.25 12.98
N GLU A 690 13.19 -25.77 13.34
CA GLU A 690 13.78 -25.54 14.66
C GLU A 690 14.65 -24.26 14.73
N ASP A 691 15.33 -23.88 13.65
CA ASP A 691 16.39 -22.84 13.64
C ASP A 691 15.90 -21.37 13.70
N GLY A 692 14.63 -21.11 14.06
CA GLY A 692 14.08 -19.74 14.12
C GLY A 692 13.88 -19.05 12.75
N GLU A 693 14.38 -19.64 11.66
CA GLU A 693 14.11 -19.26 10.27
C GLU A 693 12.72 -19.74 9.80
N ASP A 694 12.19 -19.10 8.76
CA ASP A 694 10.93 -19.52 8.13
C ASP A 694 11.19 -20.46 6.94
N VAL A 695 10.20 -21.27 6.59
CA VAL A 695 10.18 -22.08 5.37
C VAL A 695 8.95 -21.70 4.59
N LEU A 696 9.15 -21.15 3.39
CA LEU A 696 8.06 -20.80 2.49
C LEU A 696 7.75 -22.01 1.60
N LEU A 697 6.55 -22.58 1.77
CA LEU A 697 6.00 -23.50 0.79
C LEU A 697 5.43 -22.70 -0.38
N SER A 698 5.73 -23.14 -1.60
CA SER A 698 5.07 -22.67 -2.83
C SER A 698 4.41 -23.86 -3.52
N ILE A 699 3.10 -23.77 -3.71
CA ILE A 699 2.24 -24.85 -4.19
C ILE A 699 1.62 -24.43 -5.52
N ASP A 700 2.08 -25.03 -6.61
CA ASP A 700 1.47 -24.89 -7.93
C ASP A 700 0.44 -26.00 -8.15
N TYR A 701 -0.81 -25.62 -8.37
CA TYR A 701 -1.93 -26.53 -8.54
C TYR A 701 -2.98 -25.93 -9.47
N THR A 702 -3.78 -26.77 -10.11
CA THR A 702 -5.01 -26.35 -10.78
C THR A 702 -6.19 -27.06 -10.15
N GLY A 703 -7.11 -26.28 -9.58
CA GLY A 703 -8.28 -26.79 -8.89
C GLY A 703 -9.27 -25.68 -8.54
N ASN A 704 -10.26 -26.00 -7.72
CA ASN A 704 -11.26 -25.05 -7.25
C ASN A 704 -10.78 -24.36 -5.97
N VAL A 705 -10.64 -25.12 -4.89
CA VAL A 705 -10.11 -24.65 -3.60
C VAL A 705 -9.03 -25.61 -3.16
N GLY A 706 -7.87 -25.07 -2.77
CA GLY A 706 -6.78 -25.80 -2.14
C GLY A 706 -6.93 -25.74 -0.61
N TYR A 707 -6.65 -26.84 0.06
CA TYR A 707 -6.76 -27.02 1.50
C TYR A 707 -5.48 -27.65 2.05
N ALA A 708 -4.95 -27.08 3.13
CA ALA A 708 -3.77 -27.59 3.83
C ALA A 708 -4.19 -28.02 5.22
N PHE A 709 -4.01 -29.31 5.49
CA PHE A 709 -4.35 -29.92 6.77
C PHE A 709 -3.10 -30.40 7.49
N ALA A 710 -3.12 -30.30 8.82
CA ALA A 710 -2.16 -30.92 9.72
C ALA A 710 -2.93 -31.59 10.86
N ALA A 711 -2.62 -32.85 11.16
CA ALA A 711 -3.32 -33.64 12.18
C ALA A 711 -4.87 -33.60 12.07
N GLY A 712 -5.41 -33.54 10.84
CA GLY A 712 -6.84 -33.49 10.56
C GLY A 712 -7.50 -32.13 10.75
N GLN A 713 -6.73 -31.07 11.03
CA GLN A 713 -7.22 -29.69 11.17
C GLN A 713 -6.79 -28.86 9.96
N LEU A 714 -7.70 -28.05 9.42
CA LEU A 714 -7.38 -27.08 8.38
C LEU A 714 -6.56 -25.95 9.01
N PHE A 715 -5.38 -25.66 8.48
CA PHE A 715 -4.55 -24.56 8.95
C PHE A 715 -4.29 -23.51 7.87
N HIS A 716 -4.58 -23.81 6.60
CA HIS A 716 -4.58 -22.82 5.51
C HIS A 716 -5.45 -23.27 4.34
N ASP A 717 -6.00 -22.33 3.58
CA ASP A 717 -6.80 -22.58 2.38
C ASP A 717 -6.60 -21.48 1.33
N HIS A 718 -6.89 -21.79 0.07
CA HIS A 718 -6.68 -20.86 -1.05
C HIS A 718 -7.66 -21.09 -2.20
N PHE A 719 -8.26 -20.02 -2.72
CA PHE A 719 -9.06 -20.07 -3.94
C PHE A 719 -8.13 -19.94 -5.15
N TYR A 720 -8.13 -20.94 -6.02
CA TYR A 720 -7.25 -20.93 -7.19
C TYR A 720 -7.53 -19.73 -8.10
N ASN A 721 -6.54 -18.85 -8.24
CA ASN A 721 -6.55 -17.66 -9.10
C ASN A 721 -5.43 -17.69 -10.17
N GLY A 722 -4.68 -18.79 -10.27
CA GLY A 722 -3.58 -18.97 -11.22
C GLY A 722 -2.20 -18.54 -10.73
N LEU A 723 -2.08 -18.01 -9.51
CA LEU A 723 -0.78 -17.80 -8.85
C LEU A 723 -0.42 -19.01 -7.97
N PRO A 724 0.88 -19.27 -7.74
CA PRO A 724 1.29 -20.23 -6.72
C PRO A 724 0.71 -19.87 -5.36
N TRP A 725 0.22 -20.90 -4.66
CA TRP A 725 -0.25 -20.75 -3.29
C TRP A 725 0.93 -20.83 -2.33
N GLU A 726 1.17 -19.76 -1.58
CA GLU A 726 2.30 -19.64 -0.66
C GLU A 726 1.86 -19.84 0.81
N ILE A 727 2.69 -20.54 1.60
CA ILE A 727 2.47 -20.73 3.04
C ILE A 727 3.80 -20.61 3.80
N GLY A 728 3.92 -19.64 4.70
CA GLY A 728 5.03 -19.55 5.66
C GLY A 728 4.81 -20.49 6.84
N LEU A 729 5.62 -21.55 6.93
CA LEU A 729 5.38 -22.66 7.87
C LEU A 729 5.72 -22.34 9.32
N SER A 730 6.59 -21.36 9.58
CA SER A 730 7.00 -21.00 10.94
C SER A 730 5.83 -20.61 11.84
N ARG A 731 4.76 -20.04 11.27
CA ARG A 731 3.55 -19.65 12.01
C ARG A 731 2.71 -20.80 12.48
N PHE A 732 2.85 -21.96 11.83
CA PHE A 732 2.05 -23.15 12.09
C PHE A 732 2.87 -24.23 12.80
N ARG A 733 4.01 -23.89 13.41
CA ARG A 733 4.92 -24.86 14.05
C ARG A 733 4.20 -25.78 15.03
N GLU A 734 3.28 -25.24 15.83
CA GLU A 734 2.54 -26.05 16.81
C GLU A 734 1.55 -27.02 16.17
N GLU A 735 0.88 -26.59 15.10
CA GLU A 735 -0.02 -27.40 14.28
C GLU A 735 0.75 -28.50 13.55
N LEU A 736 1.94 -28.18 13.04
CA LEU A 736 2.79 -29.07 12.23
C LEU A 736 3.59 -30.08 13.06
N ARG A 737 3.86 -29.80 14.35
CA ARG A 737 4.49 -30.77 15.28
C ARG A 737 3.77 -32.11 15.37
N ARG A 738 2.51 -32.18 14.94
CA ARG A 738 1.61 -33.34 15.10
C ARG A 738 1.58 -34.28 13.89
N GLY A 739 2.29 -34.00 12.80
CA GLY A 739 2.40 -34.94 11.68
C GLY A 739 2.54 -34.31 10.30
N GLU A 740 2.31 -35.13 9.26
CA GLU A 740 2.41 -34.77 7.85
C GLU A 740 1.49 -33.59 7.46
N ILE A 741 1.89 -32.79 6.48
CA ILE A 741 1.02 -31.83 5.81
C ILE A 741 0.24 -32.54 4.72
N ILE A 742 -1.09 -32.46 4.74
CA ILE A 742 -1.93 -33.00 3.68
C ILE A 742 -2.45 -31.83 2.84
N LEU A 743 -2.09 -31.82 1.56
CA LEU A 743 -2.69 -30.91 0.59
C LEU A 743 -3.81 -31.62 -0.15
N GLU A 744 -4.96 -30.97 -0.25
CA GLU A 744 -6.12 -31.46 -1.01
C GLU A 744 -6.71 -30.34 -1.84
N THR A 745 -7.12 -30.64 -3.08
CA THR A 745 -7.85 -29.67 -3.91
C THR A 745 -9.14 -30.27 -4.44
N THR A 746 -10.19 -29.45 -4.46
CA THR A 746 -11.44 -29.84 -5.15
C THR A 746 -11.37 -29.55 -6.64
N PRO A 747 -12.14 -30.25 -7.51
CA PRO A 747 -12.10 -30.00 -8.95
C PRO A 747 -12.71 -28.66 -9.35
N ARG A 748 -11.97 -27.90 -10.18
CA ARG A 748 -12.53 -26.80 -10.96
C ARG A 748 -13.31 -27.38 -12.12
N ARG A 749 -14.58 -27.01 -12.25
CA ARG A 749 -15.51 -27.57 -13.22
C ARG A 749 -15.87 -26.53 -14.28
N THR A 750 -15.80 -26.92 -15.54
CA THR A 750 -16.29 -26.16 -16.69
C THR A 750 -17.23 -27.06 -17.49
N GLY A 751 -18.54 -26.77 -17.47
CA GLY A 751 -19.55 -27.63 -18.09
C GLY A 751 -20.93 -27.47 -17.46
N ALA A 752 -21.85 -28.36 -17.80
CA ALA A 752 -23.22 -28.32 -17.32
C ALA A 752 -23.46 -29.36 -16.21
N VAL A 753 -24.26 -28.99 -15.21
CA VAL A 753 -24.78 -29.95 -14.23
C VAL A 753 -26.25 -30.19 -14.54
N THR A 754 -26.60 -31.43 -14.86
CA THR A 754 -27.99 -31.86 -15.11
C THR A 754 -28.50 -32.69 -13.94
N LEU A 755 -29.82 -32.71 -13.76
CA LEU A 755 -30.46 -33.59 -12.78
C LEU A 755 -30.74 -34.93 -13.45
N ALA A 756 -30.13 -36.00 -12.94
CA ALA A 756 -30.18 -37.31 -13.58
C ALA A 756 -31.46 -38.10 -13.24
N ALA A 757 -31.95 -37.99 -12.00
CA ALA A 757 -33.24 -38.54 -11.58
C ALA A 757 -33.71 -37.95 -10.23
N ASP A 758 -35.03 -37.89 -10.05
CA ASP A 758 -35.69 -37.52 -8.80
C ASP A 758 -35.77 -38.77 -7.90
N ALA A 759 -34.79 -38.95 -6.99
CA ALA A 759 -34.86 -40.01 -5.97
C ALA A 759 -35.46 -39.44 -4.68
N ALA A 760 -36.26 -40.25 -3.98
CA ALA A 760 -37.15 -39.84 -2.88
C ALA A 760 -36.48 -39.07 -1.71
N MET A 761 -35.15 -39.06 -1.60
CA MET A 761 -34.39 -38.37 -0.55
C MET A 761 -33.13 -37.63 -1.03
N ALA A 762 -32.76 -37.72 -2.32
CA ALA A 762 -31.55 -37.09 -2.84
C ALA A 762 -31.65 -36.85 -4.36
N VAL A 763 -31.28 -35.66 -4.80
CA VAL A 763 -31.18 -35.34 -6.22
C VAL A 763 -29.80 -35.77 -6.73
N GLU A 764 -29.77 -36.72 -7.67
CA GLU A 764 -28.53 -37.08 -8.35
C GLU A 764 -28.20 -36.01 -9.40
N LYS A 765 -27.08 -35.32 -9.20
CA LYS A 765 -26.53 -34.32 -10.14
C LYS A 765 -25.44 -34.98 -10.97
N VAL A 766 -25.61 -35.01 -12.29
CA VAL A 766 -24.58 -35.45 -13.24
C VAL A 766 -23.89 -34.24 -13.83
N PHE A 767 -22.56 -34.22 -13.77
CA PHE A 767 -21.74 -33.19 -14.39
C PHE A 767 -21.21 -33.68 -15.73
N GLU A 768 -21.48 -32.93 -16.79
CA GLU A 768 -20.91 -33.11 -18.13
C GLU A 768 -19.99 -31.93 -18.43
N GLY A 769 -18.69 -32.19 -18.53
CA GLY A 769 -17.68 -31.16 -18.81
C GLY A 769 -16.28 -31.53 -18.35
N GLU A 770 -15.40 -30.53 -18.28
CA GLU A 770 -14.04 -30.66 -17.80
C GLU A 770 -13.99 -30.46 -16.28
N ALA A 771 -13.28 -31.34 -15.58
CA ALA A 771 -13.05 -31.24 -14.14
C ALA A 771 -11.57 -31.47 -13.84
N THR A 772 -10.88 -30.45 -13.33
CA THR A 772 -9.43 -30.50 -13.08
C THR A 772 -9.14 -30.28 -11.59
N ALA A 773 -8.38 -31.21 -11.01
CA ALA A 773 -7.92 -31.17 -9.63
C ALA A 773 -6.53 -31.81 -9.57
N VAL A 774 -5.48 -31.01 -9.71
CA VAL A 774 -4.11 -31.51 -9.82
C VAL A 774 -3.12 -30.60 -9.13
N PHE A 775 -2.24 -31.17 -8.30
CA PHE A 775 -1.03 -30.49 -7.85
C PHE A 775 0.10 -30.76 -8.85
N HIS A 776 0.71 -29.70 -9.39
CA HIS A 776 1.77 -29.75 -10.38
C HIS A 776 3.14 -29.82 -9.72
N SER A 777 3.41 -28.91 -8.79
CA SER A 777 4.67 -28.88 -8.03
C SER A 777 4.47 -28.29 -6.64
N VAL A 778 5.33 -28.72 -5.71
CA VAL A 778 5.42 -28.16 -4.36
C VAL A 778 6.90 -27.99 -4.03
N THR A 779 7.29 -26.79 -3.63
CA THR A 779 8.66 -26.50 -3.20
C THR A 779 8.66 -25.95 -1.77
N ALA A 780 9.75 -26.20 -1.03
CA ALA A 780 9.99 -25.64 0.28
C ALA A 780 11.29 -24.85 0.25
N THR A 781 11.21 -23.55 0.51
CA THR A 781 12.34 -22.63 0.37
C THR A 781 12.67 -22.02 1.75
N PRO A 782 13.92 -22.12 2.23
CA PRO A 782 14.30 -21.47 3.48
C PRO A 782 14.28 -19.94 3.33
N VAL A 783 13.86 -19.26 4.39
CA VAL A 783 13.93 -17.81 4.53
C VAL A 783 14.99 -17.48 5.55
N TYR A 784 16.16 -17.07 5.07
CA TYR A 784 17.30 -16.72 5.91
C TYR A 784 17.04 -15.39 6.60
N ARG A 785 17.29 -15.34 7.91
CA ARG A 785 17.21 -14.13 8.74
C ARG A 785 18.62 -13.70 9.12
N ILE A 786 19.09 -12.61 8.53
CA ILE A 786 20.51 -12.22 8.59
C ILE A 786 20.63 -10.86 9.24
N GLY A 787 21.24 -10.81 10.43
CA GLY A 787 21.34 -9.61 11.25
C GLY A 787 22.71 -8.96 11.08
N LEU A 788 22.72 -7.67 10.82
CA LEU A 788 23.93 -6.86 10.74
C LEU A 788 23.84 -5.71 11.75
N THR A 789 24.94 -5.45 12.43
CA THR A 789 25.11 -4.33 13.36
C THR A 789 26.23 -3.42 12.89
N LYS A 790 26.18 -2.15 13.28
CA LYS A 790 27.18 -1.14 12.89
C LYS A 790 27.62 -0.30 14.07
#